data_AF-A0A7C6FHM5-F1
#
_entry.id   AF-A0A7C6FHM5-F1
#
_cell.length_a   1.000
_cell.length_b   1.000
_cell.length_c   1.000
_cell.angle_alpha   90.00
_cell.angle_beta   90.00
_cell.angle_gamma   90.00
#
_symmetry.space_group_name_H-M   'P 1'
#
loop_
_entity.id
_entity.type
_entity.pdbx_description
1 polymer ?
#
loop_
_entity_poly.entity_id
_entity_poly.type
_entity_poly.pdbx_seq_one_letter_code
_entity_poly.pdbx_strand_id
1 'polypeptide(L)'
;MKTKTQRALICLLLAMMLIPALPVGAKGILPAVPGLSLLPLHITDLVVTMAVQGDVVALLSMDEETGAQSLALYQTPQMEQLASADYTSQPVPESYDDIRLGILPDQRVYAANLSNKTLDIFSADLSQRTTSQFTGVDYPISVYLQPDQQVLWMGTGDSQLMKLDIDSGELKEMHPQVPAGFEFYQVLGIKDGRLRLHYYKNPDLDLVVELAENGSTSFIPVMRGHSYLDAENVMLSDSQTALLGTLGQENYLHIVDWRRSERLVEIKGNHLLTNRFEEMEVILRVYDAGRFQMVNELILPHEADDLYFMQSAMISDNQVLLVYQGYEPNAFQLYLWAFLSASQPQDVSMRQISYPDFMAEQDQLSRDIKARHGVTVHIREAGAGFRNAVYYAQPARSELPLRHALLLLRDFLDSLPSGLVSEALLWPYTEFAIYLSGPITQKSAEGIVYPSGFSAEEGSLRYLALNVQDYAFQSTLHHEFMHLLEDRLSQTAYEVDKPVFMFWDSLGPKEAEHHGFALTYTDESGDTFSDLDYTSFHEKAQAHPDSVWFVDAYSRTWPLEDRARLFEHMMTKSPYTDPFTFPNLRKKAQILAALLRQAFPSLRQVDTAPWETQIEKTADYEAFLASVYDELTAP
;
A
#
# COMPACT_ATOMS: atom_id res chain seq x y z
N MET A 1 44.37 24.00 27.11
CA MET A 1 44.56 23.38 25.76
C MET A 1 43.23 22.94 25.14
N LYS A 2 42.21 23.81 25.10
CA LYS A 2 40.86 23.53 24.56
C LYS A 2 40.57 24.35 23.30
N THR A 3 41.47 24.35 22.31
CA THR A 3 41.34 25.27 21.15
C THR A 3 41.52 24.61 19.77
N LYS A 4 41.80 23.30 19.71
CA LYS A 4 41.86 22.56 18.42
C LYS A 4 40.57 21.80 18.09
N THR A 5 39.89 21.22 19.08
CA THR A 5 38.65 20.46 18.88
C THR A 5 37.45 21.33 18.53
N GLN A 6 37.36 22.56 19.04
CA GLN A 6 36.30 23.51 18.67
C GLN A 6 36.45 24.05 17.24
N ARG A 7 37.66 24.14 16.70
CA ARG A 7 37.87 24.56 15.29
C ARG A 7 37.53 23.45 14.31
N ALA A 8 37.77 22.18 14.66
CA ALA A 8 37.34 21.05 13.84
C ALA A 8 35.80 20.91 13.81
N LEU A 9 35.13 21.15 14.94
CA LEU A 9 33.66 21.11 15.02
C LEU A 9 33.00 22.27 14.26
N ILE A 10 33.58 23.47 14.30
CA ILE A 10 33.09 24.63 13.54
C ILE A 10 33.35 24.45 12.03
N CYS A 11 34.46 23.84 11.62
CA CYS A 11 34.70 23.50 10.21
C CYS A 11 33.81 22.37 9.71
N LEU A 12 33.42 21.40 10.55
CA LEU A 12 32.46 20.36 10.18
C LEU A 12 31.03 20.91 10.09
N LEU A 13 30.65 21.83 10.98
CA LEU A 13 29.38 22.56 10.93
C LEU A 13 29.31 23.50 9.71
N LEU A 14 30.41 24.16 9.35
CA LEU A 14 30.48 24.98 8.12
C LEU A 14 30.52 24.13 6.83
N ALA A 15 31.06 22.90 6.88
CA ALA A 15 31.02 21.96 5.76
C ALA A 15 29.62 21.32 5.58
N MET A 16 28.87 21.12 6.66
CA MET A 16 27.46 20.71 6.60
C MET A 16 26.51 21.84 6.16
N MET A 17 26.91 23.10 6.32
CA MET A 17 26.21 24.27 5.71
C MET A 17 26.60 24.53 4.24
N LEU A 18 27.47 23.69 3.67
CA LEU A 18 27.87 23.72 2.25
C LEU A 18 27.32 22.54 1.44
N ILE A 19 26.35 21.81 1.98
CA ILE A 19 25.34 21.21 1.09
C ILE A 19 24.71 22.43 0.41
N PRO A 20 24.67 22.52 -0.93
CA PRO A 20 23.91 23.58 -1.55
C PRO A 20 22.49 23.39 -1.03
N ALA A 21 22.05 24.31 -0.15
CA ALA A 21 20.64 24.56 0.00
C ALA A 21 20.17 24.73 -1.44
N LEU A 22 19.33 23.78 -1.91
CA LEU A 22 18.62 23.94 -3.16
C LEU A 22 18.16 25.39 -3.16
N PRO A 23 18.51 26.20 -4.17
CA PRO A 23 18.11 27.59 -4.18
C PRO A 23 16.60 27.55 -3.98
N VAL A 24 16.14 28.09 -2.85
CA VAL A 24 14.74 28.33 -2.60
C VAL A 24 14.36 29.30 -3.70
N GLY A 25 13.91 28.73 -4.82
CA GLY A 25 13.37 29.46 -5.95
C GLY A 25 12.24 30.34 -5.43
N ALA A 26 11.89 31.37 -6.19
CA ALA A 26 10.72 32.20 -5.90
C ALA A 26 9.58 31.29 -5.42
N LYS A 27 9.09 31.53 -4.19
CA LYS A 27 8.12 30.68 -3.50
C LYS A 27 6.96 30.38 -4.44
N GLY A 28 6.73 29.09 -4.70
CA GLY A 28 5.68 28.62 -5.62
C GLY A 28 6.13 28.16 -7.01
N ILE A 29 7.40 28.31 -7.41
CA ILE A 29 7.92 27.76 -8.68
C ILE A 29 8.79 26.54 -8.39
N LEU A 30 8.51 25.42 -9.07
CA LEU A 30 9.29 24.20 -8.97
C LEU A 30 10.75 24.45 -9.36
N PRO A 31 11.72 23.77 -8.71
CA PRO A 31 13.12 23.87 -9.12
C PRO A 31 13.26 23.47 -10.60
N ALA A 32 14.30 23.98 -11.26
CA ALA A 32 14.57 23.64 -12.65
C ALA A 32 14.94 22.15 -12.77
N VAL A 33 13.96 21.31 -13.11
CA VAL A 33 14.15 19.89 -13.39
C VAL A 33 14.32 19.69 -14.90
N PRO A 34 15.29 18.89 -15.37
CA PRO A 34 15.46 18.59 -16.78
C PRO A 34 14.17 18.07 -17.45
N GLY A 35 13.81 18.68 -18.59
CA GLY A 35 12.60 18.33 -19.33
C GLY A 35 11.31 18.90 -18.76
N LEU A 36 11.32 19.53 -17.59
CA LEU A 36 10.16 20.21 -17.01
C LEU A 36 10.19 21.70 -17.36
N SER A 37 9.09 22.23 -17.89
CA SER A 37 8.97 23.64 -18.27
C SER A 37 7.68 24.25 -17.73
N LEU A 38 7.80 25.36 -17.00
CA LEU A 38 6.64 26.16 -16.60
C LEU A 38 6.00 26.76 -17.86
N LEU A 39 4.69 26.57 -18.01
CA LEU A 39 3.91 27.17 -19.08
C LEU A 39 3.49 28.60 -18.68
N PRO A 40 3.36 29.52 -19.65
CA PRO A 40 3.13 30.94 -19.37
C PRO A 40 1.65 31.24 -19.07
N LEU A 41 1.03 30.48 -18.17
CA LEU A 41 -0.33 30.71 -17.68
C LEU A 41 -0.31 30.89 -16.16
N HIS A 42 -0.82 32.02 -15.70
CA HIS A 42 -0.99 32.28 -14.27
C HIS A 42 -2.43 31.97 -13.89
N ILE A 43 -2.62 30.98 -13.01
CA ILE A 43 -3.94 30.53 -12.56
C ILE A 43 -4.06 30.88 -11.08
N THR A 44 -4.96 31.80 -10.77
CA THR A 44 -5.27 32.25 -9.39
C THR A 44 -6.39 31.43 -8.75
N ASP A 45 -7.21 30.81 -9.58
CA ASP A 45 -8.42 30.09 -9.18
C ASP A 45 -8.10 28.60 -8.99
N LEU A 46 -8.81 27.92 -8.09
CA LEU A 46 -8.72 26.47 -7.90
C LEU A 46 -8.99 25.75 -9.21
N VAL A 47 -8.03 24.97 -9.72
CA VAL A 47 -8.28 24.10 -10.88
C VAL A 47 -9.08 22.89 -10.41
N VAL A 48 -10.36 22.86 -10.78
CA VAL A 48 -11.29 21.77 -10.44
C VAL A 48 -11.01 20.54 -11.29
N THR A 49 -10.92 20.72 -12.61
CA THR A 49 -10.66 19.59 -13.53
C THR A 49 -10.06 20.08 -14.84
N MET A 50 -9.27 19.22 -15.47
CA MET A 50 -8.60 19.45 -16.74
C MET A 50 -8.98 18.34 -17.73
N ALA A 51 -9.22 18.73 -18.98
CA ALA A 51 -9.32 17.81 -20.10
C ALA A 51 -8.34 18.21 -21.20
N VAL A 52 -7.81 17.22 -21.92
CA VAL A 52 -6.87 17.46 -23.02
C VAL A 52 -7.27 16.64 -24.24
N GLN A 53 -7.31 17.28 -25.40
CA GLN A 53 -7.49 16.62 -26.69
C GLN A 53 -6.56 17.24 -27.72
N GLY A 54 -5.62 16.42 -28.20
CA GLY A 54 -4.56 16.89 -29.09
C GLY A 54 -3.73 17.97 -28.39
N ASP A 55 -3.75 19.17 -28.95
CA ASP A 55 -3.02 20.34 -28.50
C ASP A 55 -3.90 21.36 -27.75
N VAL A 56 -5.19 21.05 -27.54
CA VAL A 56 -6.14 21.89 -26.81
C VAL A 56 -6.33 21.39 -25.37
N VAL A 57 -6.30 22.32 -24.42
CA VAL A 57 -6.52 22.09 -22.99
C VAL A 57 -7.77 22.83 -22.56
N ALA A 58 -8.69 22.14 -21.90
CA ALA A 58 -9.81 22.74 -21.21
C ALA A 58 -9.53 22.74 -19.70
N LEU A 59 -9.71 23.89 -19.05
CA LEU A 59 -9.59 24.05 -17.61
C LEU A 59 -10.92 24.53 -17.05
N LEU A 60 -11.45 23.79 -16.09
CA LEU A 60 -12.51 24.26 -15.22
C LEU A 60 -11.88 24.74 -13.92
N SER A 61 -12.09 26.02 -13.60
CA SER A 61 -11.52 26.68 -12.43
C SER A 61 -12.61 27.25 -11.54
N MET A 62 -12.30 27.45 -10.26
CA MET A 62 -13.21 27.99 -9.25
C MET A 62 -12.51 29.02 -8.36
N ASP A 63 -13.16 30.16 -8.17
CA ASP A 63 -12.81 31.11 -7.12
C ASP A 63 -13.28 30.56 -5.76
N GLU A 64 -12.34 30.30 -4.85
CA GLU A 64 -12.64 29.72 -3.53
C GLU A 64 -13.40 30.67 -2.60
N GLU A 65 -13.27 31.99 -2.78
CA GLU A 65 -13.97 32.98 -1.96
C GLU A 65 -15.43 33.11 -2.40
N THR A 66 -15.68 33.11 -3.71
CA THR A 66 -17.01 33.38 -4.27
C THR A 66 -17.77 32.13 -4.70
N GLY A 67 -17.06 31.01 -4.91
CA GLY A 67 -17.59 29.78 -5.51
C GLY A 67 -17.91 29.93 -7.00
N ALA A 68 -17.54 31.04 -7.64
CA ALA A 68 -17.76 31.27 -9.05
C ALA A 68 -16.86 30.33 -9.87
N GLN A 69 -17.41 29.72 -10.92
CA GLN A 69 -16.68 28.76 -11.75
C GLN A 69 -16.55 29.27 -13.18
N SER A 70 -15.37 29.11 -13.76
CA SER A 70 -15.04 29.52 -15.12
C SER A 70 -14.48 28.33 -15.92
N LEU A 71 -14.88 28.24 -17.18
CA LEU A 71 -14.34 27.28 -18.14
C LEU A 71 -13.52 28.03 -19.18
N ALA A 72 -12.28 27.62 -19.41
CA ALA A 72 -11.41 28.23 -20.41
C ALA A 72 -10.71 27.18 -21.27
N LEU A 73 -10.53 27.52 -22.56
CA LEU A 73 -9.79 26.74 -23.53
C LEU A 73 -8.45 27.40 -23.84
N TYR A 74 -7.40 26.59 -23.91
CA TYR A 74 -6.05 27.03 -24.19
C TYR A 74 -5.37 26.17 -25.25
N GLN A 75 -4.53 26.80 -26.06
CA GLN A 75 -3.68 26.15 -27.04
C GLN A 75 -2.29 25.86 -26.46
N THR A 76 -1.84 24.61 -26.49
CA THR A 76 -0.49 24.22 -26.05
C THR A 76 0.55 24.43 -27.16
N PRO A 77 1.84 24.62 -26.81
CA PRO A 77 2.39 24.83 -25.47
C PRO A 77 2.37 26.30 -25.00
N GLN A 78 2.02 27.27 -25.85
CA GLN A 78 2.06 28.69 -25.49
C GLN A 78 0.96 29.11 -24.50
N MET A 79 -0.02 28.24 -24.24
CA MET A 79 -1.19 28.52 -23.41
C MET A 79 -1.93 29.79 -23.86
N GLU A 80 -2.04 30.00 -25.17
CA GLU A 80 -2.88 31.06 -25.72
C GLU A 80 -4.34 30.73 -25.44
N GLN A 81 -5.06 31.64 -24.77
CA GLN A 81 -6.48 31.45 -24.48
C GLN A 81 -7.29 31.54 -25.77
N LEU A 82 -7.95 30.45 -26.11
CA LEU A 82 -8.81 30.32 -27.29
C LEU A 82 -10.22 30.84 -27.01
N ALA A 83 -10.77 30.53 -25.83
CA ALA A 83 -12.13 30.88 -25.43
C ALA A 83 -12.27 30.82 -23.90
N SER A 84 -13.29 31.49 -23.37
CA SER A 84 -13.71 31.36 -21.96
C SER A 84 -15.21 31.57 -21.80
N ALA A 85 -15.81 30.91 -20.83
CA ALA A 85 -17.21 31.06 -20.46
C ALA A 85 -17.43 30.94 -18.95
N ASP A 86 -18.48 31.57 -18.45
CA ASP A 86 -18.97 31.33 -17.09
C ASP A 86 -19.62 29.93 -17.02
N TYR A 87 -19.15 29.10 -16.08
CA TYR A 87 -19.70 27.75 -15.89
C TYR A 87 -20.66 27.67 -14.70
N THR A 88 -20.34 28.35 -13.59
CA THR A 88 -21.00 28.28 -12.27
C THR A 88 -22.22 27.36 -12.22
N SER A 89 -22.02 26.10 -11.80
CA SER A 89 -23.10 25.13 -11.70
C SER A 89 -24.15 25.59 -10.67
N GLN A 90 -25.42 25.31 -10.95
CA GLN A 90 -26.52 25.58 -10.03
C GLN A 90 -27.38 24.30 -9.89
N PRO A 91 -27.45 23.69 -8.69
CA PRO A 91 -26.81 24.12 -7.44
C PRO A 91 -25.27 23.97 -7.46
N VAL A 92 -24.58 24.56 -6.49
CA VAL A 92 -23.15 24.30 -6.24
C VAL A 92 -23.00 22.81 -5.92
N PRO A 93 -22.05 22.07 -6.52
CA PRO A 93 -21.98 20.64 -6.35
C PRO A 93 -21.55 20.30 -4.92
N GLU A 94 -21.99 19.14 -4.42
CA GLU A 94 -21.60 18.66 -3.08
C GLU A 94 -20.11 18.29 -3.02
N SER A 95 -19.55 17.84 -4.14
CA SER A 95 -18.12 17.61 -4.34
C SER A 95 -17.71 18.03 -5.76
N TYR A 96 -16.56 18.69 -5.87
CA TYR A 96 -15.98 19.06 -7.16
C TYR A 96 -15.39 17.85 -7.91
N ASP A 97 -15.15 16.75 -7.20
CA ASP A 97 -14.75 15.46 -7.77
C ASP A 97 -15.84 14.81 -8.62
N ASP A 98 -17.05 15.35 -8.62
CA ASP A 98 -18.19 14.83 -9.37
C ASP A 98 -18.35 15.49 -10.75
N ILE A 99 -17.47 16.42 -11.13
CA ILE A 99 -17.48 17.01 -12.47
C ILE A 99 -16.52 16.24 -13.38
N ARG A 100 -17.02 15.74 -14.50
CA ARG A 100 -16.22 15.16 -15.59
C ARG A 100 -16.17 16.15 -16.74
N LEU A 101 -15.00 16.71 -17.00
CA LEU A 101 -14.74 17.58 -18.14
C LEU A 101 -14.17 16.75 -19.30
N GLY A 102 -14.56 17.08 -20.52
CA GLY A 102 -13.98 16.48 -21.71
C GLY A 102 -14.17 17.33 -22.95
N ILE A 103 -13.39 17.04 -23.98
CA ILE A 103 -13.48 17.66 -25.30
C ILE A 103 -14.00 16.57 -26.26
N LEU A 104 -14.92 16.95 -27.14
CA LEU A 104 -15.55 16.08 -28.12
C LEU A 104 -14.73 16.05 -29.42
N PRO A 105 -14.90 15.02 -30.29
CA PRO A 105 -14.20 14.95 -31.57
C PRO A 105 -14.38 16.17 -32.48
N ASP A 106 -15.48 16.91 -32.34
CA ASP A 106 -15.78 18.16 -33.08
C ASP A 106 -15.40 19.44 -32.31
N GLN A 107 -14.55 19.32 -31.29
CA GLN A 107 -14.04 20.39 -30.43
C GLN A 107 -15.07 21.06 -29.52
N ARG A 108 -16.33 20.60 -29.48
CA ARG A 108 -17.24 20.99 -28.41
C ARG A 108 -16.71 20.50 -27.06
N VAL A 109 -17.02 21.22 -26.00
CA VAL A 109 -16.60 20.86 -24.64
C VAL A 109 -17.81 20.40 -23.86
N TYR A 110 -17.68 19.34 -23.07
CA TYR A 110 -18.75 18.93 -22.16
C TYR A 110 -18.28 18.94 -20.71
N ALA A 111 -19.20 19.28 -19.82
CA ALA A 111 -19.05 19.12 -18.38
C ALA A 111 -20.24 18.31 -17.85
N ALA A 112 -19.99 17.07 -17.45
CA ALA A 112 -20.99 16.20 -16.83
C ALA A 112 -20.85 16.31 -15.31
N ASN A 113 -21.85 16.87 -14.64
CA ASN A 113 -21.90 17.03 -13.19
C ASN A 113 -22.77 15.91 -12.61
N LEU A 114 -22.14 14.97 -11.89
CA LEU A 114 -22.80 13.76 -11.42
C LEU A 114 -23.70 14.01 -10.21
N SER A 115 -23.31 14.91 -9.29
CA SER A 115 -24.15 15.27 -8.13
C SER A 115 -25.40 16.05 -8.55
N ASN A 116 -25.23 17.01 -9.47
CA ASN A 116 -26.36 17.82 -9.98
C ASN A 116 -27.16 17.12 -11.08
N LYS A 117 -26.64 16.01 -11.59
CA LYS A 117 -27.23 15.23 -12.69
C LYS A 117 -27.44 16.06 -13.95
N THR A 118 -26.45 16.86 -14.32
CA THR A 118 -26.50 17.72 -15.51
C THR A 118 -25.38 17.40 -16.49
N LEU A 119 -25.67 17.56 -17.78
CA LEU A 119 -24.69 17.62 -18.85
C LEU A 119 -24.75 18.99 -19.51
N ASP A 120 -23.66 19.72 -19.41
CA ASP A 120 -23.46 20.96 -20.14
C ASP A 120 -22.62 20.68 -21.38
N ILE A 121 -23.10 21.10 -22.55
CA ILE A 121 -22.35 21.04 -23.81
C ILE A 121 -22.13 22.47 -24.29
N PHE A 122 -20.88 22.82 -24.47
CA PHE A 122 -20.42 24.09 -24.98
C PHE A 122 -20.04 23.98 -26.46
N SER A 123 -20.33 25.02 -27.23
CA SER A 123 -19.76 25.17 -28.58
C SER A 123 -18.22 25.21 -28.50
N ALA A 124 -17.54 24.94 -29.62
CA ALA A 124 -16.07 24.91 -29.66
C ALA A 124 -15.41 26.24 -29.28
N ASP A 125 -16.11 27.36 -29.40
CA ASP A 125 -15.68 28.71 -28.98
C ASP A 125 -16.24 29.12 -27.60
N LEU A 126 -16.85 28.18 -26.88
CA LEU A 126 -17.56 28.36 -25.61
C LEU A 126 -18.68 29.41 -25.60
N SER A 127 -19.08 29.94 -26.76
CA SER A 127 -20.06 31.04 -26.86
C SER A 127 -21.51 30.60 -26.61
N GLN A 128 -21.81 29.32 -26.78
CA GLN A 128 -23.12 28.72 -26.56
C GLN A 128 -23.00 27.58 -25.56
N ARG A 129 -23.95 27.51 -24.62
CA ARG A 129 -24.09 26.43 -23.64
C ARG A 129 -25.48 25.83 -23.76
N THR A 130 -25.54 24.50 -23.87
CA THR A 130 -26.79 23.74 -23.74
C THR A 130 -26.70 22.87 -22.50
N THR A 131 -27.65 23.03 -21.58
CA THR A 131 -27.73 22.23 -20.36
C THR A 131 -28.85 21.21 -20.49
N SER A 132 -28.52 19.93 -20.27
CA SER A 132 -29.47 18.82 -20.21
C SER A 132 -29.50 18.22 -18.82
N GLN A 133 -30.68 17.86 -18.33
CA GLN A 133 -30.83 17.14 -17.06
C GLN A 133 -30.86 15.63 -17.33
N PHE A 134 -30.10 14.84 -16.58
CA PHE A 134 -30.28 13.39 -16.56
C PHE A 134 -31.60 13.07 -15.84
N THR A 135 -32.65 12.77 -16.61
CA THR A 135 -33.94 12.35 -16.07
C THR A 135 -33.97 10.82 -15.93
N GLY A 136 -34.59 10.31 -14.86
CA GLY A 136 -34.67 8.87 -14.62
C GLY A 136 -33.38 8.20 -14.11
N VAL A 137 -32.43 8.99 -13.58
CA VAL A 137 -31.18 8.50 -13.00
C VAL A 137 -31.06 8.99 -11.55
N ASP A 138 -31.00 8.08 -10.59
CA ASP A 138 -30.94 8.44 -9.17
C ASP A 138 -29.53 8.82 -8.69
N TYR A 139 -28.47 8.22 -9.24
CA TYR A 139 -27.08 8.63 -8.99
C TYR A 139 -26.16 8.05 -10.09
N PRO A 140 -25.69 8.86 -11.06
CA PRO A 140 -24.74 8.38 -12.07
C PRO A 140 -23.37 8.23 -11.44
N ILE A 141 -22.80 7.02 -11.47
CA ILE A 141 -21.49 6.72 -10.85
C ILE A 141 -20.36 6.60 -11.88
N SER A 142 -20.71 6.54 -13.16
CA SER A 142 -19.73 6.40 -14.24
C SER A 142 -20.21 7.10 -15.50
N VAL A 143 -19.28 7.81 -16.15
CA VAL A 143 -19.49 8.48 -17.43
C VAL A 143 -18.32 8.16 -18.35
N TYR A 144 -18.63 7.72 -19.57
CA TYR A 144 -17.65 7.41 -20.61
C TYR A 144 -18.05 8.08 -21.93
N LEU A 145 -17.14 8.90 -22.47
CA LEU A 145 -17.25 9.40 -23.83
C LEU A 145 -16.79 8.32 -24.79
N GLN A 146 -17.64 7.98 -25.76
CA GLN A 146 -17.25 7.08 -26.83
C GLN A 146 -16.29 7.79 -27.81
N PRO A 147 -15.06 7.30 -28.01
CA PRO A 147 -14.14 7.86 -28.99
C PRO A 147 -14.77 7.89 -30.39
N ASP A 148 -14.50 8.97 -31.12
CA ASP A 148 -14.94 9.19 -32.51
C ASP A 148 -16.46 9.27 -32.72
N GLN A 149 -17.27 9.26 -31.66
CA GLN A 149 -18.71 9.43 -31.72
C GLN A 149 -19.19 10.50 -30.73
N GLN A 150 -20.30 11.14 -31.08
CA GLN A 150 -20.98 12.10 -30.23
C GLN A 150 -21.91 11.36 -29.24
N VAL A 151 -21.36 10.38 -28.51
CA VAL A 151 -22.12 9.49 -27.63
C VAL A 151 -21.51 9.46 -26.24
N LEU A 152 -22.35 9.68 -25.23
CA LEU A 152 -22.02 9.56 -23.82
C LEU A 152 -22.70 8.32 -23.23
N TRP A 153 -21.93 7.47 -22.59
CA TRP A 153 -22.43 6.33 -21.81
C TRP A 153 -22.43 6.70 -20.34
N MET A 154 -23.54 6.44 -19.67
CA MET A 154 -23.71 6.75 -18.25
C MET A 154 -24.26 5.53 -17.52
N GLY A 155 -23.62 5.15 -16.42
CA GLY A 155 -24.08 4.06 -15.58
C GLY A 155 -24.49 4.55 -14.20
N THR A 156 -25.49 3.88 -13.61
CA THR A 156 -26.08 4.23 -12.32
C THR A 156 -25.84 3.14 -11.29
N GLY A 157 -25.86 3.49 -10.00
CA GLY A 157 -25.72 2.53 -8.89
C GLY A 157 -26.75 1.39 -8.91
N ASP A 158 -27.95 1.64 -9.47
CA ASP A 158 -29.02 0.65 -9.60
C ASP A 158 -28.88 -0.24 -10.85
N SER A 159 -27.69 -0.30 -11.43
CA SER A 159 -27.36 -1.10 -12.62
C SER A 159 -28.08 -0.70 -13.91
N GLN A 160 -28.58 0.54 -13.99
CA GLN A 160 -29.07 1.09 -15.26
C GLN A 160 -27.91 1.64 -16.07
N LEU A 161 -27.96 1.40 -17.38
CA LEU A 161 -27.01 1.96 -18.34
C LEU A 161 -27.78 2.83 -19.33
N MET A 162 -27.31 4.04 -19.55
CA MET A 162 -27.91 5.00 -20.48
C MET A 162 -26.93 5.33 -21.59
N LYS A 163 -27.43 5.39 -22.83
CA LYS A 163 -26.73 5.90 -24.01
C LYS A 163 -27.35 7.23 -24.40
N LEU A 164 -26.57 8.30 -24.36
CA LEU A 164 -26.98 9.62 -24.80
C LEU A 164 -26.28 9.96 -26.11
N ASP A 165 -27.07 10.22 -27.15
CA ASP A 165 -26.59 10.85 -28.38
C ASP A 165 -26.59 12.37 -28.18
N ILE A 166 -25.41 12.99 -28.27
CA ILE A 166 -25.18 14.40 -27.93
C ILE A 166 -25.79 15.32 -28.97
N ASP A 167 -25.85 14.91 -30.24
CA ASP A 167 -26.35 15.75 -31.34
C ASP A 167 -27.88 15.82 -31.38
N SER A 168 -28.52 14.67 -31.22
CA SER A 168 -29.98 14.57 -31.18
C SER A 168 -30.57 14.84 -29.80
N GLY A 169 -29.77 14.70 -28.74
CA GLY A 169 -30.23 14.68 -27.35
C GLY A 169 -31.03 13.41 -27.01
N GLU A 170 -31.03 12.39 -27.88
CA GLU A 170 -31.76 11.14 -27.63
C GLU A 170 -31.10 10.35 -26.50
N LEU A 171 -31.85 10.13 -25.42
CA LEU A 171 -31.46 9.28 -24.30
C LEU A 171 -32.13 7.92 -24.45
N LYS A 172 -31.32 6.86 -24.47
CA LYS A 172 -31.79 5.47 -24.56
C LYS A 172 -31.32 4.67 -23.36
N GLU A 173 -32.27 4.07 -22.65
CA GLU A 173 -31.97 3.08 -21.62
C GLU A 173 -31.54 1.76 -22.26
N MET A 174 -30.49 1.17 -21.68
CA MET A 174 -29.88 -0.07 -22.09
C MET A 174 -29.95 -1.03 -20.90
N HIS A 175 -30.35 -2.27 -21.18
CA HIS A 175 -30.54 -3.29 -20.16
C HIS A 175 -29.58 -4.46 -20.39
N PRO A 176 -28.32 -4.37 -19.93
CA PRO A 176 -27.42 -5.51 -19.93
C PRO A 176 -28.04 -6.68 -19.17
N GLN A 177 -28.03 -7.88 -19.75
CA GLN A 177 -28.43 -9.08 -19.01
C GLN A 177 -27.28 -9.49 -18.09
N VAL A 178 -27.44 -9.24 -16.80
CA VAL A 178 -26.44 -9.51 -15.75
C VAL A 178 -26.99 -10.54 -14.75
N PRO A 179 -26.17 -11.49 -14.27
CA PRO A 179 -26.59 -12.41 -13.22
C PRO A 179 -27.05 -11.68 -11.95
N ALA A 180 -28.01 -12.28 -11.23
CA ALA A 180 -28.55 -11.67 -10.02
C ALA A 180 -27.49 -11.46 -8.91
N GLY A 181 -27.55 -10.29 -8.29
CA GLY A 181 -26.69 -9.88 -7.17
C GLY A 181 -25.35 -9.28 -7.58
N PHE A 182 -25.15 -8.96 -8.86
CA PHE A 182 -24.06 -8.11 -9.31
C PHE A 182 -24.52 -6.65 -9.36
N GLU A 183 -23.66 -5.75 -8.91
CA GLU A 183 -23.85 -4.30 -8.91
C GLU A 183 -22.96 -3.68 -9.98
N PHE A 184 -23.48 -2.68 -10.68
CA PHE A 184 -22.71 -1.93 -11.66
C PHE A 184 -21.64 -1.07 -10.97
N TYR A 185 -20.43 -1.03 -11.53
CA TYR A 185 -19.33 -0.19 -11.03
C TYR A 185 -18.97 0.91 -12.02
N GLN A 186 -18.59 0.53 -13.25
CA GLN A 186 -18.13 1.50 -14.24
C GLN A 186 -18.29 1.03 -15.69
N VAL A 187 -18.36 2.01 -16.59
CA VAL A 187 -18.17 1.79 -18.03
C VAL A 187 -16.67 1.78 -18.31
N LEU A 188 -16.13 0.67 -18.80
CA LEU A 188 -14.71 0.53 -19.13
C LEU A 188 -14.37 1.13 -20.49
N GLY A 189 -15.33 1.10 -21.40
CA GLY A 189 -15.23 1.69 -22.72
C GLY A 189 -15.62 0.71 -23.82
N ILE A 190 -15.17 0.95 -25.05
CA ILE A 190 -15.54 0.13 -26.21
C ILE A 190 -14.34 -0.62 -26.77
N LYS A 191 -14.52 -1.92 -27.00
CA LYS A 191 -13.56 -2.77 -27.72
C LYS A 191 -14.30 -3.62 -28.74
N ASP A 192 -13.76 -3.67 -29.97
CA ASP A 192 -14.30 -4.47 -31.07
C ASP A 192 -15.80 -4.23 -31.35
N GLY A 193 -16.23 -2.97 -31.19
CA GLY A 193 -17.63 -2.55 -31.39
C GLY A 193 -18.59 -2.96 -30.27
N ARG A 194 -18.08 -3.45 -29.14
CA ARG A 194 -18.85 -3.84 -27.95
C ARG A 194 -18.47 -2.97 -26.77
N LEU A 195 -19.46 -2.55 -26.01
CA LEU A 195 -19.28 -1.80 -24.77
C LEU A 195 -18.92 -2.76 -23.65
N ARG A 196 -17.83 -2.49 -22.93
CA ARG A 196 -17.39 -3.25 -21.76
C ARG A 196 -17.81 -2.53 -20.49
N LEU A 197 -18.44 -3.27 -19.61
CA LEU A 197 -19.03 -2.80 -18.36
C LEU A 197 -18.49 -3.65 -17.22
N HIS A 198 -18.04 -3.03 -16.15
CA HIS A 198 -17.56 -3.73 -14.97
C HIS A 198 -18.68 -3.78 -13.91
N TYR A 199 -18.92 -5.00 -13.43
CA TYR A 199 -19.84 -5.31 -12.35
C TYR A 199 -19.09 -6.09 -11.26
N TYR A 200 -19.53 -5.98 -10.01
CA TYR A 200 -18.99 -6.74 -8.88
C TYR A 200 -20.11 -7.38 -8.04
N LYS A 201 -19.79 -8.45 -7.32
CA LYS A 201 -20.70 -9.13 -6.40
C LYS A 201 -19.97 -9.49 -5.13
N ASN A 202 -20.23 -8.74 -4.05
CA ASN A 202 -19.42 -8.75 -2.82
C ASN A 202 -17.94 -8.39 -3.15
N PRO A 203 -17.05 -8.08 -2.20
CA PRO A 203 -15.69 -7.61 -2.52
C PRO A 203 -14.77 -8.64 -3.20
N ASP A 204 -15.31 -9.77 -3.66
CA ASP A 204 -14.56 -10.99 -3.97
C ASP A 204 -14.75 -11.48 -5.41
N LEU A 205 -15.74 -10.97 -6.15
CA LEU A 205 -16.06 -11.45 -7.50
C LEU A 205 -16.39 -10.31 -8.45
N ASP A 206 -15.58 -10.20 -9.51
CA ASP A 206 -15.75 -9.24 -10.58
C ASP A 206 -16.22 -9.91 -11.88
N LEU A 207 -16.98 -9.16 -12.66
CA LEU A 207 -17.54 -9.58 -13.93
C LEU A 207 -17.43 -8.44 -14.94
N VAL A 208 -16.84 -8.71 -16.10
CA VAL A 208 -16.95 -7.79 -17.23
C VAL A 208 -18.04 -8.29 -18.17
N VAL A 209 -19.01 -7.41 -18.42
CA VAL A 209 -20.10 -7.64 -19.38
C VAL A 209 -19.77 -6.91 -20.67
N GLU A 210 -19.80 -7.63 -21.78
CA GLU A 210 -19.73 -7.06 -23.11
C GLU A 210 -21.12 -6.92 -23.70
N LEU A 211 -21.53 -5.69 -23.99
CA LEU A 211 -22.82 -5.33 -24.55
C LEU A 211 -22.67 -4.92 -26.03
N ALA A 212 -23.37 -5.62 -26.91
CA ALA A 212 -23.51 -5.20 -28.29
C ALA A 212 -24.67 -4.20 -28.47
N GLU A 213 -24.64 -3.43 -29.56
CA GLU A 213 -25.67 -2.42 -29.85
C GLU A 213 -27.09 -2.99 -29.96
N ASN A 214 -27.22 -4.25 -30.39
CA ASN A 214 -28.50 -4.96 -30.45
C ASN A 214 -29.02 -5.46 -29.09
N GLY A 215 -28.30 -5.17 -27.99
CA GLY A 215 -28.66 -5.55 -26.63
C GLY A 215 -28.17 -6.95 -26.20
N SER A 216 -27.48 -7.70 -27.07
CA SER A 216 -26.90 -8.99 -26.69
C SER A 216 -25.70 -8.83 -25.77
N THR A 217 -25.62 -9.68 -24.74
CA THR A 217 -24.52 -9.67 -23.77
C THR A 217 -23.65 -10.93 -23.84
N SER A 218 -22.35 -10.77 -23.58
CA SER A 218 -21.43 -11.85 -23.23
C SER A 218 -20.64 -11.49 -21.97
N PHE A 219 -19.97 -12.48 -21.39
CA PHE A 219 -19.31 -12.33 -20.09
C PHE A 219 -17.84 -12.72 -20.20
N ILE A 220 -16.99 -11.93 -19.57
CA ILE A 220 -15.59 -12.26 -19.33
C ILE A 220 -15.46 -12.42 -17.81
N PRO A 221 -15.31 -13.66 -17.29
CA PRO A 221 -15.05 -13.86 -15.87
C PRO A 221 -13.64 -13.37 -15.56
N VAL A 222 -13.48 -12.67 -14.43
CA VAL A 222 -12.20 -12.09 -14.04
C VAL A 222 -11.84 -12.53 -12.62
N MET A 223 -10.54 -12.63 -12.37
CA MET A 223 -10.00 -13.06 -11.09
C MET A 223 -9.99 -11.92 -10.07
N ARG A 224 -10.15 -12.27 -8.81
CA ARG A 224 -10.17 -11.34 -7.68
C ARG A 224 -8.92 -10.46 -7.63
N GLY A 225 -9.12 -9.18 -7.33
CA GLY A 225 -8.04 -8.22 -7.03
C GLY A 225 -7.52 -7.42 -8.22
N HIS A 226 -8.08 -7.61 -9.42
CA HIS A 226 -7.73 -6.76 -10.56
C HIS A 226 -8.44 -5.41 -10.47
N SER A 227 -7.68 -4.34 -10.65
CA SER A 227 -8.20 -3.02 -10.99
C SER A 227 -8.40 -2.93 -12.50
N TYR A 228 -9.53 -2.36 -12.91
CA TYR A 228 -9.88 -2.18 -14.31
C TYR A 228 -9.60 -0.75 -14.72
N LEU A 229 -8.82 -0.60 -15.76
CA LEU A 229 -8.28 0.70 -16.18
C LEU A 229 -9.10 1.28 -17.33
N ASP A 230 -9.36 0.44 -18.33
CA ASP A 230 -10.15 0.79 -19.51
C ASP A 230 -10.76 -0.50 -20.11
N ALA A 231 -11.29 -0.38 -21.33
CA ALA A 231 -11.93 -1.47 -22.04
C ALA A 231 -11.00 -2.67 -22.29
N GLU A 232 -9.68 -2.49 -22.29
CA GLU A 232 -8.69 -3.51 -22.61
C GLU A 232 -7.77 -3.86 -21.45
N ASN A 233 -7.42 -2.89 -20.60
CA ASN A 233 -6.32 -3.02 -19.67
C ASN A 233 -6.81 -3.34 -18.26
N VAL A 234 -6.19 -4.35 -17.66
CA VAL A 234 -6.40 -4.76 -16.27
C VAL A 234 -5.07 -4.76 -15.55
N MET A 235 -5.09 -4.42 -14.27
CA MET A 235 -3.89 -4.35 -13.47
C MET A 235 -4.09 -5.03 -12.13
N LEU A 236 -3.12 -5.81 -11.71
CA LEU A 236 -3.04 -6.38 -10.36
C LEU A 236 -1.74 -5.86 -9.74
N SER A 237 -1.79 -5.22 -8.58
CA SER A 237 -0.60 -4.67 -7.93
C SER A 237 -0.60 -4.81 -6.41
N ASP A 238 0.58 -4.91 -5.82
CA ASP A 238 0.84 -4.83 -4.38
C ASP A 238 1.89 -3.74 -4.07
N SER A 239 2.61 -3.86 -2.94
CA SER A 239 3.61 -2.87 -2.52
C SER A 239 4.95 -2.96 -3.25
N GLN A 240 5.18 -4.02 -4.04
CA GLN A 240 6.45 -4.34 -4.68
C GLN A 240 6.29 -4.79 -6.14
N THR A 241 5.13 -5.26 -6.55
CA THR A 241 4.91 -5.87 -7.86
C THR A 241 3.62 -5.36 -8.51
N ALA A 242 3.68 -5.18 -9.82
CA ALA A 242 2.51 -4.97 -10.67
C ALA A 242 2.49 -5.95 -11.84
N LEU A 243 1.30 -6.39 -12.20
CA LEU A 243 0.99 -7.19 -13.39
C LEU A 243 -0.04 -6.41 -14.20
N LEU A 244 0.39 -5.80 -15.30
CA LEU A 244 -0.49 -5.14 -16.27
C LEU A 244 -0.81 -6.13 -17.40
N GLY A 245 -2.07 -6.46 -17.59
CA GLY A 245 -2.52 -7.42 -18.59
C GLY A 245 -3.62 -6.86 -19.48
N THR A 246 -3.96 -7.63 -20.50
CA THR A 246 -5.14 -7.39 -21.31
C THR A 246 -6.30 -8.25 -20.81
N LEU A 247 -7.49 -7.65 -20.67
CA LEU A 247 -8.69 -8.31 -20.19
C LEU A 247 -8.98 -9.59 -21.00
N GLY A 248 -9.13 -10.70 -20.28
CA GLY A 248 -9.38 -12.02 -20.87
C GLY A 248 -8.14 -12.72 -21.43
N GLN A 249 -6.94 -12.15 -21.24
CA GLN A 249 -5.67 -12.79 -21.59
C GLN A 249 -4.90 -13.19 -20.33
N GLU A 250 -4.03 -14.19 -20.47
CA GLU A 250 -3.18 -14.70 -19.39
C GLU A 250 -1.76 -14.12 -19.42
N ASN A 251 -1.42 -13.27 -20.38
CA ASN A 251 -0.11 -12.64 -20.47
C ASN A 251 -0.14 -11.26 -19.83
N TYR A 252 0.89 -10.99 -19.04
CA TYR A 252 1.05 -9.77 -18.28
C TYR A 252 2.44 -9.18 -18.50
N LEU A 253 2.49 -7.86 -18.51
CA LEU A 253 3.68 -7.09 -18.23
C LEU A 253 3.90 -7.07 -16.70
N HIS A 254 4.92 -7.79 -16.26
CA HIS A 254 5.35 -7.86 -14.87
C HIS A 254 6.37 -6.75 -14.59
N ILE A 255 6.03 -5.87 -13.66
CA ILE A 255 6.86 -4.78 -13.15
C ILE A 255 7.28 -5.15 -11.72
N VAL A 256 8.58 -5.44 -11.53
CA VAL A 256 9.11 -6.00 -10.27
C VAL A 256 9.55 -4.91 -9.28
N ASP A 257 9.85 -3.70 -9.75
CA ASP A 257 10.16 -2.54 -8.89
C ASP A 257 8.96 -1.58 -8.81
N TRP A 258 7.76 -2.15 -8.60
CA TRP A 258 6.56 -1.37 -8.32
C TRP A 258 6.61 -0.88 -6.88
N ARG A 259 6.29 0.38 -6.59
CA ARG A 259 6.41 0.92 -5.23
C ARG A 259 5.09 0.94 -4.47
N ARG A 260 5.15 0.88 -3.14
CA ARG A 260 3.98 1.01 -2.26
C ARG A 260 3.23 2.32 -2.54
N SER A 261 1.92 2.22 -2.71
CA SER A 261 1.03 3.34 -3.04
C SER A 261 1.28 3.99 -4.40
N GLU A 262 2.13 3.39 -5.26
CA GLU A 262 2.20 3.77 -6.66
C GLU A 262 0.89 3.36 -7.35
N ARG A 263 0.34 4.29 -8.13
CA ARG A 263 -0.93 4.12 -8.85
C ARG A 263 -0.72 4.45 -10.32
N LEU A 264 -1.35 3.66 -11.18
CA LEU A 264 -1.41 4.00 -12.59
C LEU A 264 -2.36 5.18 -12.79
N VAL A 265 -1.91 6.19 -13.52
CA VAL A 265 -2.68 7.38 -13.86
C VAL A 265 -3.28 7.24 -15.25
N GLU A 266 -2.46 6.89 -16.25
CA GLU A 266 -2.89 6.82 -17.64
C GLU A 266 -2.02 5.85 -18.44
N ILE A 267 -2.61 5.23 -19.46
CA ILE A 267 -1.93 4.47 -20.52
C ILE A 267 -2.11 5.21 -21.84
N LYS A 268 -1.02 5.52 -22.54
CA LYS A 268 -1.06 6.11 -23.88
C LYS A 268 -0.03 5.46 -24.79
N GLY A 269 -0.51 4.73 -25.79
CA GLY A 269 0.33 3.90 -26.63
C GLY A 269 1.09 2.85 -25.79
N ASN A 270 2.41 2.86 -25.85
CA ASN A 270 3.26 1.98 -25.03
C ASN A 270 3.66 2.60 -23.68
N HIS A 271 3.27 3.84 -23.41
CA HIS A 271 3.68 4.53 -22.20
C HIS A 271 2.66 4.38 -21.07
N LEU A 272 3.17 4.10 -19.88
CA LEU A 272 2.39 4.03 -18.63
C LEU A 272 2.84 5.18 -17.74
N LEU A 273 1.93 6.09 -17.39
CA LEU A 273 2.18 7.15 -16.42
C LEU A 273 1.68 6.69 -15.06
N THR A 274 2.53 6.73 -14.04
CA THR A 274 2.16 6.44 -12.66
C THR A 274 2.43 7.64 -11.77
N ASN A 275 1.72 7.71 -10.65
CA ASN A 275 2.00 8.64 -9.57
C ASN A 275 2.10 7.93 -8.22
N ARG A 276 2.81 8.56 -7.29
CA ARG A 276 2.94 8.11 -5.92
C ARG A 276 3.13 9.34 -5.03
N PHE A 277 2.36 9.41 -3.95
CA PHE A 277 2.56 10.40 -2.89
C PHE A 277 3.38 9.73 -1.77
N GLU A 278 4.50 10.33 -1.42
CA GLU A 278 5.41 9.86 -0.37
C GLU A 278 5.84 11.04 0.50
N GLU A 279 5.33 11.09 1.74
CA GLU A 279 5.62 12.18 2.69
C GLU A 279 5.43 13.58 2.09
N MET A 280 6.54 14.24 1.78
CA MET A 280 6.63 15.60 1.24
C MET A 280 7.03 15.59 -0.25
N GLU A 281 6.75 14.49 -0.96
CA GLU A 281 7.04 14.34 -2.38
C GLU A 281 5.88 13.71 -3.15
N VAL A 282 5.72 14.15 -4.41
CA VAL A 282 4.96 13.44 -5.44
C VAL A 282 5.94 12.93 -6.49
N ILE A 283 5.91 11.62 -6.73
CA ILE A 283 6.78 10.93 -7.66
C ILE A 283 5.94 10.50 -8.86
N LEU A 284 6.29 11.01 -10.03
CA LEU A 284 5.73 10.62 -11.32
C LEU A 284 6.74 9.72 -12.05
N ARG A 285 6.29 8.60 -12.61
CA ARG A 285 7.14 7.73 -13.42
C ARG A 285 6.48 7.43 -14.75
N VAL A 286 7.29 7.35 -15.79
CA VAL A 286 6.85 6.89 -17.11
C VAL A 286 7.56 5.60 -17.45
N TYR A 287 6.79 4.55 -17.71
CA TYR A 287 7.30 3.26 -18.18
C TYR A 287 7.05 3.12 -19.69
N ASP A 288 7.92 2.40 -20.39
CA ASP A 288 7.71 2.01 -21.80
C ASP A 288 7.55 0.48 -21.87
N ALA A 289 6.30 0.05 -22.02
CA ALA A 289 5.91 -1.36 -22.10
C ALA A 289 6.53 -2.08 -23.31
N GLY A 290 6.80 -1.36 -24.41
CA GLY A 290 7.43 -1.91 -25.60
C GLY A 290 8.93 -2.12 -25.45
N ARG A 291 9.58 -1.38 -24.55
CA ARG A 291 11.02 -1.48 -24.26
C ARG A 291 11.37 -2.15 -22.95
N PHE A 292 10.38 -2.53 -22.13
CA PHE A 292 10.61 -3.20 -20.85
C PHE A 292 11.49 -2.40 -19.88
N GLN A 293 11.31 -1.07 -19.82
CA GLN A 293 12.06 -0.21 -18.90
C GLN A 293 11.20 0.93 -18.33
N MET A 294 11.63 1.49 -17.21
CA MET A 294 11.18 2.80 -16.77
C MET A 294 12.01 3.85 -17.53
N VAL A 295 11.33 4.80 -18.16
CA VAL A 295 11.92 5.78 -19.09
C VAL A 295 12.41 7.02 -18.36
N ASN A 296 11.60 7.53 -17.43
CA ASN A 296 11.94 8.70 -16.65
C ASN A 296 11.15 8.77 -15.33
N GLU A 297 11.73 9.45 -14.36
CA GLU A 297 11.16 9.72 -13.04
C GLU A 297 11.24 11.22 -12.75
N LEU A 298 10.15 11.78 -12.26
CA LEU A 298 10.04 13.17 -11.85
C LEU A 298 9.58 13.21 -10.40
N ILE A 299 10.44 13.74 -9.53
CA ILE A 299 10.16 13.92 -8.10
C ILE A 299 9.86 15.40 -7.88
N LEU A 300 8.68 15.69 -7.35
CA LEU A 300 8.18 17.04 -7.06
C LEU A 300 7.94 17.18 -5.56
N PRO A 301 8.26 18.33 -4.95
CA PRO A 301 7.93 18.58 -3.55
C PRO A 301 6.41 18.69 -3.31
N HIS A 302 5.97 18.32 -2.10
CA HIS A 302 4.60 18.27 -1.59
C HIS A 302 4.55 18.66 -0.09
N GLU A 303 3.44 19.21 0.42
CA GLU A 303 3.19 19.35 1.86
C GLU A 303 1.99 18.49 2.29
N ALA A 304 2.15 17.73 3.37
CA ALA A 304 1.20 16.70 3.81
C ALA A 304 -0.18 17.22 4.27
N ASP A 305 -0.31 18.52 4.55
CA ASP A 305 -1.48 19.09 5.25
C ASP A 305 -2.48 19.84 4.34
N ASP A 306 -2.18 20.00 3.05
CA ASP A 306 -3.04 20.68 2.08
C ASP A 306 -3.52 19.69 1.00
N LEU A 307 -4.83 19.62 0.76
CA LEU A 307 -5.47 18.77 -0.25
C LEU A 307 -5.09 19.22 -1.67
N TYR A 308 -3.87 18.92 -2.11
CA TYR A 308 -3.39 19.31 -3.43
C TYR A 308 -3.89 18.37 -4.54
N PHE A 309 -4.74 18.90 -5.41
CA PHE A 309 -5.17 18.26 -6.66
C PHE A 309 -4.03 18.31 -7.70
N MET A 310 -3.18 17.28 -7.75
CA MET A 310 -2.29 17.09 -8.90
C MET A 310 -3.04 16.36 -10.02
N GLN A 311 -3.32 17.08 -11.10
CA GLN A 311 -3.86 16.50 -12.33
C GLN A 311 -2.75 16.39 -13.37
N SER A 312 -2.73 15.28 -14.10
CA SER A 312 -1.75 15.03 -15.14
C SER A 312 -2.39 14.34 -16.33
N ALA A 313 -1.96 14.71 -17.53
CA ALA A 313 -2.43 14.11 -18.78
C ALA A 313 -1.26 13.95 -19.75
N MET A 314 -1.12 12.77 -20.36
CA MET A 314 -0.21 12.56 -21.48
C MET A 314 -0.78 13.24 -22.73
N ILE A 315 -0.20 14.37 -23.12
CA ILE A 315 -0.69 15.14 -24.29
C ILE A 315 -0.10 14.60 -25.61
N SER A 316 1.03 13.90 -25.55
CA SER A 316 1.68 13.24 -26.68
C SER A 316 2.47 12.01 -26.22
N ASP A 317 3.14 11.33 -27.15
CA ASP A 317 4.02 10.19 -26.85
C ASP A 317 5.34 10.59 -26.16
N ASN A 318 5.55 11.88 -25.86
CA ASN A 318 6.78 12.38 -25.25
C ASN A 318 6.58 13.46 -24.18
N GLN A 319 5.34 13.86 -23.91
CA GLN A 319 5.02 14.96 -23.00
C GLN A 319 3.83 14.64 -22.10
N VAL A 320 3.98 15.05 -20.83
CA VAL A 320 2.91 15.08 -19.83
C VAL A 320 2.65 16.53 -19.46
N LEU A 321 1.38 16.94 -19.47
CA LEU A 321 0.94 18.21 -18.89
C LEU A 321 0.58 17.97 -17.43
N LEU A 322 1.03 18.85 -16.55
CA LEU A 322 0.85 18.75 -15.10
C LEU A 322 0.22 20.04 -14.58
N VAL A 323 -0.87 19.91 -13.83
CA VAL A 323 -1.36 20.96 -12.93
C VAL A 323 -0.69 20.73 -11.58
N TYR A 324 0.11 21.71 -11.16
CA TYR A 324 0.78 21.70 -9.87
C TYR A 324 0.34 22.91 -9.05
N GLN A 325 -0.06 22.65 -7.81
CA GLN A 325 -0.32 23.69 -6.82
C GLN A 325 0.86 23.70 -5.84
N GLY A 326 1.51 24.86 -5.72
CA GLY A 326 2.70 25.04 -4.88
C GLY A 326 2.37 25.53 -3.47
N TYR A 327 3.43 25.75 -2.68
CA TYR A 327 3.44 26.17 -1.26
C TYR A 327 2.66 27.45 -0.86
N GLU A 328 2.09 28.22 -1.79
CA GLU A 328 1.24 29.36 -1.43
C GLU A 328 -0.22 29.01 -1.76
N PRO A 329 -1.16 29.19 -0.81
CA PRO A 329 -2.57 29.06 -1.11
C PRO A 329 -2.89 29.99 -2.30
N ASN A 330 -3.53 29.43 -3.32
CA ASN A 330 -4.11 30.13 -4.48
C ASN A 330 -3.17 30.38 -5.69
N ALA A 331 -2.09 29.62 -5.85
CA ALA A 331 -1.29 29.65 -7.10
C ALA A 331 -1.19 28.28 -7.76
N PHE A 332 -2.01 28.05 -8.78
CA PHE A 332 -1.90 26.89 -9.67
C PHE A 332 -0.98 27.23 -10.84
N GLN A 333 -0.13 26.28 -11.17
CA GLN A 333 0.82 26.41 -12.26
C GLN A 333 0.73 25.19 -13.17
N LEU A 334 0.88 25.45 -14.46
CA LEU A 334 0.95 24.39 -15.46
C LEU A 334 2.39 24.14 -15.84
N TYR A 335 2.76 22.87 -15.83
CA TYR A 335 4.07 22.41 -16.27
C TYR A 335 3.91 21.44 -17.42
N LEU A 336 4.80 21.58 -18.40
CA LEU A 336 4.98 20.59 -19.46
C LEU A 336 6.24 19.79 -19.17
N TRP A 337 6.07 18.50 -18.93
CA TRP A 337 7.15 17.55 -18.71
C TRP A 337 7.43 16.75 -19.99
N ALA A 338 8.48 17.12 -20.72
CA ALA A 338 8.99 16.40 -21.87
C ALA A 338 9.87 15.21 -21.42
N PHE A 339 9.22 14.15 -20.93
CA PHE A 339 9.88 13.01 -20.26
C PHE A 339 10.90 12.26 -21.12
N LEU A 340 10.85 12.37 -22.45
CA LEU A 340 11.89 11.80 -23.34
C LEU A 340 13.10 12.70 -23.55
N SER A 341 12.98 14.02 -23.33
CA SER A 341 14.06 14.98 -23.63
C SER A 341 15.22 14.91 -22.63
N ALA A 342 14.93 14.41 -21.43
CA ALA A 342 15.90 14.15 -20.38
C ALA A 342 15.67 12.76 -19.76
N SER A 343 15.40 11.76 -20.61
CA SER A 343 15.14 10.40 -20.15
C SER A 343 16.32 9.85 -19.37
N GLN A 344 16.01 9.14 -18.29
CA GLN A 344 16.97 8.42 -17.47
C GLN A 344 16.46 6.98 -17.35
N PRO A 345 16.68 6.15 -18.38
CA PRO A 345 16.15 4.80 -18.37
C PRO A 345 16.70 4.01 -17.18
N GLN A 346 15.80 3.39 -16.41
CA GLN A 346 16.16 2.52 -15.29
C GLN A 346 15.62 1.12 -15.56
N ASP A 347 16.42 0.12 -15.23
CA ASP A 347 16.00 -1.28 -15.24
C ASP A 347 15.18 -1.56 -13.99
N VAL A 348 13.85 -1.56 -14.18
CA VAL A 348 12.85 -1.92 -13.15
C VAL A 348 12.47 -3.40 -13.23
N SER A 349 13.32 -4.22 -13.87
CA SER A 349 13.13 -5.66 -14.06
C SER A 349 11.78 -6.00 -14.72
N MET A 350 11.37 -5.16 -15.68
CA MET A 350 10.10 -5.33 -16.37
C MET A 350 10.19 -6.44 -17.43
N ARG A 351 9.18 -7.30 -17.54
CA ARG A 351 9.17 -8.40 -18.51
C ARG A 351 7.77 -8.92 -18.79
N GLN A 352 7.61 -9.64 -19.90
CA GLN A 352 6.40 -10.45 -20.13
C GLN A 352 6.42 -11.71 -19.26
N ILE A 353 5.25 -12.10 -18.77
CA ILE A 353 5.03 -13.35 -18.06
C ILE A 353 3.59 -13.85 -18.29
N SER A 354 3.41 -15.17 -18.39
CA SER A 354 2.08 -15.76 -18.32
C SER A 354 1.63 -15.94 -16.87
N TYR A 355 0.34 -15.93 -16.58
CA TYR A 355 -0.17 -16.21 -15.24
C TYR A 355 0.27 -17.58 -14.70
N PRO A 356 0.22 -18.68 -15.49
CA PRO A 356 0.78 -19.96 -15.06
C PRO A 356 2.28 -19.91 -14.73
N ASP A 357 3.09 -19.19 -15.51
CA ASP A 357 4.52 -19.04 -15.22
C ASP A 357 4.74 -18.22 -13.93
N PHE A 358 3.93 -17.18 -13.69
CA PHE A 358 3.95 -16.41 -12.44
C PHE A 358 3.64 -17.29 -11.22
N MET A 359 2.67 -18.20 -11.34
CA MET A 359 2.37 -19.20 -10.30
C MET A 359 3.54 -20.18 -10.10
N ALA A 360 4.16 -20.63 -11.19
CA ALA A 360 5.28 -21.57 -11.15
C ALA A 360 6.54 -20.96 -10.50
N GLU A 361 6.76 -19.64 -10.64
CA GLU A 361 7.83 -18.94 -9.94
C GLU A 361 7.65 -18.95 -8.42
N GLN A 362 6.41 -18.85 -7.93
CA GLN A 362 6.12 -18.95 -6.49
C GLN A 362 6.29 -20.38 -5.98
N ASP A 363 5.92 -21.38 -6.78
CA ASP A 363 6.22 -22.78 -6.47
C ASP A 363 7.72 -23.02 -6.37
N GLN A 364 8.49 -22.40 -7.27
CA GLN A 364 9.94 -22.47 -7.25
C GLN A 364 10.52 -21.79 -6.01
N LEU A 365 10.01 -20.61 -5.65
CA LEU A 365 10.43 -19.89 -4.45
C LEU A 365 10.18 -20.71 -3.16
N SER A 366 9.02 -21.36 -3.05
CA SER A 366 8.74 -22.30 -1.94
C SER A 366 9.74 -23.47 -1.90
N ARG A 367 10.04 -24.08 -3.05
CA ARG A 367 11.04 -25.16 -3.15
C ARG A 367 12.45 -24.68 -2.79
N ASP A 368 12.83 -23.48 -3.20
CA ASP A 368 14.13 -22.89 -2.91
C ASP A 368 14.29 -22.59 -1.41
N ILE A 369 13.24 -22.08 -0.75
CA ILE A 369 13.21 -21.91 0.71
C ILE A 369 13.46 -23.25 1.40
N LYS A 370 12.76 -24.32 0.97
CA LYS A 370 12.97 -25.65 1.53
C LYS A 370 14.39 -26.17 1.32
N ALA A 371 14.92 -26.03 0.11
CA ALA A 371 16.25 -26.52 -0.22
C ALA A 371 17.35 -25.79 0.57
N ARG A 372 17.18 -24.48 0.80
CA ARG A 372 18.18 -23.65 1.48
C ARG A 372 18.08 -23.70 3.00
N HIS A 373 16.87 -23.70 3.53
CA HIS A 373 16.61 -23.51 4.97
C HIS A 373 16.03 -24.73 5.67
N GLY A 374 15.69 -25.79 4.94
CA GLY A 374 15.04 -26.97 5.49
C GLY A 374 13.57 -26.74 5.91
N VAL A 375 12.99 -25.59 5.60
CA VAL A 375 11.63 -25.21 5.97
C VAL A 375 10.65 -25.54 4.85
N THR A 376 9.65 -26.39 5.11
CA THR A 376 8.62 -26.67 4.11
C THR A 376 7.59 -25.54 4.10
N VAL A 377 7.31 -24.96 2.93
CA VAL A 377 6.31 -23.89 2.81
C VAL A 377 5.09 -24.39 2.03
N HIS A 378 3.93 -24.39 2.68
CA HIS A 378 2.65 -24.76 2.09
C HIS A 378 1.92 -23.50 1.61
N ILE A 379 1.49 -23.51 0.35
CA ILE A 379 0.86 -22.37 -0.32
C ILE A 379 -0.48 -22.76 -0.94
N ARG A 380 -1.32 -21.77 -1.25
CA ARG A 380 -2.66 -21.94 -1.87
C ARG A 380 -3.53 -22.92 -1.07
N GLU A 381 -4.10 -23.94 -1.70
CA GLU A 381 -4.92 -24.97 -1.03
C GLU A 381 -4.16 -25.67 0.10
N ALA A 382 -2.87 -25.97 -0.11
CA ALA A 382 -2.05 -26.60 0.91
C ALA A 382 -1.78 -25.66 2.10
N GLY A 383 -1.76 -24.34 1.86
CA GLY A 383 -1.59 -23.32 2.90
C GLY A 383 -2.73 -23.33 3.93
N ALA A 384 -3.92 -23.79 3.58
CA ALA A 384 -5.03 -24.00 4.52
C ALA A 384 -5.09 -25.44 5.08
N GLY A 385 -4.10 -26.28 4.78
CA GLY A 385 -4.12 -27.72 5.02
C GLY A 385 -3.66 -28.18 6.40
N PHE A 386 -3.32 -27.26 7.31
CA PHE A 386 -2.89 -27.62 8.67
C PHE A 386 -4.03 -28.23 9.50
N ARG A 387 -3.68 -29.06 10.49
CA ARG A 387 -4.66 -29.59 11.46
C ARG A 387 -4.47 -28.96 12.82
N ASN A 388 -5.49 -28.25 13.27
CA ASN A 388 -5.51 -27.61 14.57
C ASN A 388 -6.89 -27.74 15.23
N ALA A 389 -6.93 -27.90 16.55
CA ALA A 389 -8.19 -28.02 17.30
C ALA A 389 -8.94 -26.68 17.41
N VAL A 390 -8.20 -25.58 17.44
CA VAL A 390 -8.71 -24.23 17.69
C VAL A 390 -9.00 -23.49 16.38
N TYR A 391 -8.16 -23.65 15.34
CA TYR A 391 -8.25 -22.83 14.13
C TYR A 391 -8.46 -23.63 12.84
N TYR A 392 -9.04 -22.99 11.84
CA TYR A 392 -8.97 -23.33 10.41
C TYR A 392 -8.68 -22.07 9.60
N ALA A 393 -8.25 -22.23 8.35
CA ALA A 393 -8.01 -21.10 7.46
C ALA A 393 -8.67 -21.32 6.09
N GLN A 394 -8.80 -20.22 5.35
CA GLN A 394 -9.13 -20.25 3.93
C GLN A 394 -7.84 -20.36 3.09
N PRO A 395 -7.89 -20.93 1.87
CA PRO A 395 -6.74 -20.92 0.96
C PRO A 395 -6.36 -19.51 0.50
N ALA A 396 -5.06 -19.23 0.42
CA ALA A 396 -4.54 -18.00 -0.22
C ALA A 396 -4.63 -18.12 -1.75
N ARG A 397 -5.68 -17.55 -2.35
CA ARG A 397 -5.91 -17.63 -3.81
C ARG A 397 -5.45 -16.43 -4.62
N SER A 398 -5.03 -15.35 -3.94
CA SER A 398 -4.44 -14.19 -4.61
C SER A 398 -2.93 -14.36 -4.67
N GLU A 399 -2.37 -14.35 -5.88
CA GLU A 399 -0.97 -14.66 -6.12
C GLU A 399 -0.02 -13.52 -5.72
N LEU A 400 -0.47 -12.26 -5.75
CA LEU A 400 0.38 -11.14 -5.32
C LEU A 400 0.68 -11.15 -3.81
N PRO A 401 -0.32 -11.18 -2.91
CA PRO A 401 -0.04 -11.30 -1.47
C PRO A 401 0.77 -12.55 -1.13
N LEU A 402 0.52 -13.67 -1.84
CA LEU A 402 1.28 -14.90 -1.66
C LEU A 402 2.75 -14.73 -2.06
N ARG A 403 3.03 -14.13 -3.22
CA ARG A 403 4.39 -13.81 -3.65
C ARG A 403 5.08 -12.88 -2.66
N HIS A 404 4.42 -11.82 -2.23
CA HIS A 404 4.96 -10.87 -1.27
C HIS A 404 5.33 -11.58 0.06
N ALA A 405 4.43 -12.40 0.59
CA ALA A 405 4.67 -13.20 1.79
C ALA A 405 5.85 -14.17 1.62
N LEU A 406 5.98 -14.84 0.46
CA LEU A 406 7.11 -15.72 0.16
C LEU A 406 8.45 -14.98 0.08
N LEU A 407 8.47 -13.77 -0.49
CA LEU A 407 9.67 -12.94 -0.56
C LEU A 407 10.09 -12.46 0.83
N LEU A 408 9.15 -11.94 1.63
CA LEU A 408 9.41 -11.56 3.02
C LEU A 408 9.88 -12.74 3.87
N LEU A 409 9.27 -13.91 3.70
CA LEU A 409 9.68 -15.13 4.39
C LEU A 409 11.09 -15.56 3.98
N ARG A 410 11.41 -15.56 2.68
CA ARG A 410 12.76 -15.86 2.20
C ARG A 410 13.77 -14.90 2.81
N ASP A 411 13.50 -13.59 2.76
CA ASP A 411 14.44 -12.56 3.23
C ASP A 411 14.65 -12.66 4.75
N PHE A 412 13.58 -12.95 5.50
CA PHE A 412 13.66 -13.25 6.92
C PHE A 412 14.55 -14.47 7.19
N LEU A 413 14.28 -15.61 6.56
CA LEU A 413 15.06 -16.84 6.76
C LEU A 413 16.52 -16.68 6.31
N ASP A 414 16.77 -15.96 5.21
CA ASP A 414 18.11 -15.62 4.73
C ASP A 414 18.91 -14.76 5.72
N SER A 415 18.22 -13.98 6.56
CA SER A 415 18.85 -13.15 7.60
C SER A 415 19.23 -13.93 8.87
N LEU A 416 18.66 -15.12 9.07
CA LEU A 416 18.88 -15.90 10.28
C LEU A 416 20.29 -16.55 10.28
N PRO A 417 20.93 -16.66 11.46
CA PRO A 417 22.15 -17.46 11.60
C PRO A 417 21.95 -18.90 11.12
N SER A 418 22.93 -19.41 10.38
CA SER A 418 22.89 -20.78 9.88
C SER A 418 22.80 -21.78 11.03
N GLY A 419 21.83 -22.70 10.95
CA GLY A 419 21.59 -23.72 11.97
C GLY A 419 20.58 -23.34 13.05
N LEU A 420 20.18 -22.07 13.18
CA LEU A 420 19.24 -21.61 14.21
C LEU A 420 17.92 -22.40 14.20
N VAL A 421 17.30 -22.55 13.02
CA VAL A 421 16.03 -23.28 12.87
C VAL A 421 16.17 -24.74 13.29
N SER A 422 17.27 -25.41 12.90
CA SER A 422 17.50 -26.80 13.30
C SER A 422 17.78 -26.95 14.79
N GLU A 423 18.41 -25.97 15.42
CA GLU A 423 18.67 -25.95 16.87
C GLU A 423 17.39 -25.73 17.68
N ALA A 424 16.39 -25.04 17.13
CA ALA A 424 15.10 -24.82 17.76
C ALA A 424 14.23 -26.09 17.79
N LEU A 425 14.43 -27.02 16.85
CA LEU A 425 13.66 -28.27 16.79
C LEU A 425 14.21 -29.32 17.77
N LEU A 426 13.61 -29.35 18.96
CA LEU A 426 13.91 -30.37 19.96
C LEU A 426 13.13 -31.66 19.69
N TRP A 427 13.70 -32.82 20.05
CA TRP A 427 12.98 -34.10 19.99
C TRP A 427 11.66 -34.03 20.77
N PRO A 428 10.52 -34.51 20.24
CA PRO A 428 10.37 -35.37 19.07
C PRO A 428 10.22 -34.67 17.72
N TYR A 429 10.38 -33.35 17.65
CA TYR A 429 10.18 -32.58 16.42
C TYR A 429 11.36 -32.74 15.47
N THR A 430 11.05 -33.11 14.23
CA THR A 430 12.06 -33.35 13.18
C THR A 430 11.81 -32.49 11.94
N GLU A 431 10.68 -31.81 11.89
CA GLU A 431 10.23 -31.04 10.74
C GLU A 431 9.69 -29.68 11.19
N PHE A 432 9.93 -28.67 10.37
CA PHE A 432 9.34 -27.35 10.50
C PHE A 432 8.65 -26.95 9.19
N ALA A 433 7.40 -26.50 9.30
CA ALA A 433 6.64 -26.03 8.15
C ALA A 433 6.00 -24.66 8.40
N ILE A 434 5.78 -23.93 7.32
CA ILE A 434 5.05 -22.66 7.34
C ILE A 434 3.90 -22.78 6.36
N TYR A 435 2.69 -22.53 6.86
CA TYR A 435 1.45 -22.52 6.11
C TYR A 435 1.09 -21.07 5.78
N LEU A 436 1.20 -20.71 4.50
CA LEU A 436 0.79 -19.40 3.99
C LEU A 436 -0.68 -19.49 3.54
N SER A 437 -1.58 -19.03 4.40
CA SER A 437 -3.03 -19.13 4.22
C SER A 437 -3.68 -17.79 3.89
N GLY A 438 -4.96 -17.82 3.53
CA GLY A 438 -5.84 -16.65 3.65
C GLY A 438 -6.29 -16.45 5.11
N PRO A 439 -7.44 -15.81 5.33
CA PRO A 439 -7.96 -15.53 6.67
C PRO A 439 -8.08 -16.78 7.54
N ILE A 440 -7.65 -16.65 8.79
CA ILE A 440 -7.72 -17.69 9.83
C ILE A 440 -8.92 -17.39 10.73
N THR A 441 -9.62 -18.43 11.17
CA THR A 441 -10.83 -18.30 11.98
C THR A 441 -10.87 -19.36 13.08
N GLN A 442 -11.34 -18.97 14.26
CA GLN A 442 -11.56 -19.89 15.38
C GLN A 442 -12.70 -20.89 15.11
N LYS A 443 -12.53 -22.13 15.59
CA LYS A 443 -13.51 -23.23 15.59
C LYS A 443 -14.31 -23.27 16.88
N SER A 444 -13.71 -22.84 17.98
CA SER A 444 -14.21 -22.93 19.35
C SER A 444 -14.17 -21.56 20.02
N ALA A 445 -14.71 -21.47 21.25
CA ALA A 445 -14.63 -20.27 22.08
C ALA A 445 -13.24 -20.05 22.71
N GLU A 446 -12.31 -20.99 22.54
CA GLU A 446 -10.91 -20.83 22.93
C GLU A 446 -10.14 -20.12 21.80
N GLY A 447 -9.26 -19.20 22.17
CA GLY A 447 -8.38 -18.49 21.24
C GLY A 447 -8.87 -17.10 20.84
N ILE A 448 -8.15 -16.48 19.90
CA ILE A 448 -8.49 -15.19 19.31
C ILE A 448 -9.41 -15.43 18.11
N VAL A 449 -10.45 -14.62 17.93
CA VAL A 449 -11.47 -14.86 16.90
C VAL A 449 -10.89 -14.86 15.47
N TYR A 450 -10.02 -13.89 15.18
CA TYR A 450 -9.43 -13.66 13.87
C TYR A 450 -7.90 -13.45 14.01
N PRO A 451 -7.13 -14.52 14.26
CA PRO A 451 -5.69 -14.38 14.41
C PRO A 451 -5.02 -14.10 13.06
N SER A 452 -4.02 -13.23 13.04
CA SER A 452 -3.16 -13.01 11.86
C SER A 452 -2.21 -14.18 11.60
N GLY A 453 -1.83 -14.88 12.66
CA GLY A 453 -1.01 -16.08 12.61
C GLY A 453 -1.06 -16.83 13.94
N PHE A 454 -0.48 -18.03 13.95
CA PHE A 454 -0.24 -18.78 15.18
C PHE A 454 0.83 -19.86 14.97
N SER A 455 1.42 -20.28 16.08
CA SER A 455 2.40 -21.35 16.21
C SER A 455 1.76 -22.60 16.81
N ALA A 456 2.04 -23.79 16.26
CA ALA A 456 1.45 -25.03 16.75
C ALA A 456 2.27 -26.28 16.35
N GLU A 457 1.72 -27.44 16.70
CA GLU A 457 2.34 -28.75 16.50
C GLU A 457 1.36 -29.82 16.01
N GLU A 458 1.84 -30.73 15.17
CA GLU A 458 1.12 -31.95 14.77
C GLU A 458 2.09 -33.14 14.72
N GLY A 459 2.05 -34.02 15.71
CA GLY A 459 2.98 -35.17 15.78
C GLY A 459 4.43 -34.70 15.93
N SER A 460 5.30 -35.00 14.95
CA SER A 460 6.71 -34.57 14.92
C SER A 460 6.92 -33.25 14.15
N LEU A 461 5.85 -32.57 13.76
CA LEU A 461 5.89 -31.30 13.04
C LEU A 461 5.70 -30.13 14.01
N ARG A 462 6.62 -29.16 13.96
CA ARG A 462 6.37 -27.77 14.39
C ARG A 462 5.91 -26.97 13.19
N TYR A 463 4.93 -26.08 13.34
CA TYR A 463 4.53 -25.24 12.23
C TYR A 463 4.03 -23.86 12.65
N LEU A 464 4.15 -22.92 11.72
CA LEU A 464 3.48 -21.62 11.77
C LEU A 464 2.36 -21.58 10.73
N ALA A 465 1.22 -20.99 11.04
CA ALA A 465 0.20 -20.63 10.06
C ALA A 465 0.08 -19.11 10.02
N LEU A 466 0.18 -18.52 8.83
CA LEU A 466 0.26 -17.07 8.63
C LEU A 466 -0.70 -16.63 7.53
N ASN A 467 -1.54 -15.63 7.82
CA ASN A 467 -2.44 -15.02 6.84
C ASN A 467 -1.67 -14.08 5.91
N VAL A 468 -1.55 -14.42 4.63
CA VAL A 468 -0.82 -13.59 3.64
C VAL A 468 -1.51 -12.26 3.32
N GLN A 469 -2.77 -12.11 3.74
CA GLN A 469 -3.53 -10.86 3.55
C GLN A 469 -3.33 -9.88 4.71
N ASP A 470 -2.60 -10.25 5.75
CA ASP A 470 -2.32 -9.34 6.85
C ASP A 470 -1.33 -8.24 6.42
N TYR A 471 -1.70 -6.99 6.65
CA TYR A 471 -0.85 -5.83 6.37
C TYR A 471 0.42 -5.85 7.22
N ALA A 472 0.37 -6.48 8.39
CA ALA A 472 1.48 -6.63 9.33
C ALA A 472 2.18 -8.00 9.21
N PHE A 473 2.08 -8.68 8.07
CA PHE A 473 2.61 -10.04 7.85
C PHE A 473 4.04 -10.24 8.39
N GLN A 474 4.95 -9.30 8.12
CA GLN A 474 6.34 -9.39 8.59
C GLN A 474 6.44 -9.36 10.12
N SER A 475 5.63 -8.52 10.77
CA SER A 475 5.51 -8.44 12.23
C SER A 475 5.02 -9.77 12.80
N THR A 476 3.92 -10.30 12.24
CA THR A 476 3.36 -11.61 12.64
C THR A 476 4.36 -12.73 12.42
N LEU A 477 5.08 -12.76 11.30
CA LEU A 477 6.12 -13.76 11.05
C LEU A 477 7.20 -13.74 12.16
N HIS A 478 7.69 -12.57 12.55
CA HIS A 478 8.69 -12.47 13.61
C HIS A 478 8.13 -12.90 14.96
N HIS A 479 6.90 -12.48 15.28
CA HIS A 479 6.19 -12.86 16.49
C HIS A 479 6.06 -14.38 16.62
N GLU A 480 5.48 -15.03 15.60
CA GLU A 480 5.27 -16.47 15.59
C GLU A 480 6.59 -17.24 15.53
N PHE A 481 7.62 -16.70 14.89
CA PHE A 481 8.93 -17.32 14.92
C PHE A 481 9.55 -17.33 16.32
N MET A 482 9.28 -16.34 17.16
CA MET A 482 9.77 -16.35 18.55
C MET A 482 9.22 -17.54 19.34
N HIS A 483 7.94 -17.89 19.13
CA HIS A 483 7.32 -19.06 19.76
C HIS A 483 8.00 -20.38 19.38
N LEU A 484 8.61 -20.48 18.18
CA LEU A 484 9.44 -21.63 17.81
C LEU A 484 10.71 -21.73 18.68
N LEU A 485 11.29 -20.60 19.09
CA LEU A 485 12.54 -20.57 19.86
C LEU A 485 12.33 -20.89 21.36
N GLU A 486 11.10 -20.77 21.85
CA GLU A 486 10.72 -20.97 23.25
C GLU A 486 11.12 -22.34 23.80
N ASP A 487 10.94 -23.41 23.00
CA ASP A 487 11.27 -24.79 23.42
C ASP A 487 12.75 -24.91 23.82
N ARG A 488 13.64 -24.32 23.02
CA ARG A 488 15.09 -24.35 23.26
C ARG A 488 15.50 -23.45 24.43
N LEU A 489 14.85 -22.28 24.58
CA LEU A 489 15.05 -21.42 25.75
C LEU A 489 14.66 -22.15 27.05
N SER A 490 13.48 -22.78 27.05
CA SER A 490 12.96 -23.56 28.17
C SER A 490 13.89 -24.73 28.51
N GLN A 491 14.34 -25.51 27.53
CA GLN A 491 15.31 -26.59 27.76
C GLN A 491 16.63 -26.05 28.36
N THR A 492 17.18 -24.98 27.78
CA THR A 492 18.44 -24.39 28.25
C THR A 492 18.34 -23.92 29.71
N ALA A 493 17.17 -23.43 30.12
CA ALA A 493 16.94 -23.03 31.51
C ALA A 493 17.11 -24.19 32.52
N TYR A 494 16.95 -25.45 32.10
CA TYR A 494 17.24 -26.61 32.94
C TYR A 494 18.71 -27.06 32.89
N GLU A 495 19.50 -26.51 31.98
CA GLU A 495 20.90 -26.87 31.75
C GLU A 495 21.90 -25.90 32.42
N VAL A 496 21.42 -24.75 32.92
CA VAL A 496 22.26 -23.67 33.46
C VAL A 496 22.02 -23.42 34.94
N ASP A 497 23.07 -23.01 35.66
CA ASP A 497 23.01 -22.76 37.11
C ASP A 497 22.15 -21.55 37.50
N LYS A 498 22.09 -20.53 36.62
CA LYS A 498 21.37 -19.26 36.85
C LYS A 498 20.29 -19.04 35.77
N PRO A 499 19.13 -19.71 35.87
CA PRO A 499 18.14 -19.75 34.79
C PRO A 499 17.23 -18.52 34.77
N VAL A 500 17.73 -17.38 34.26
CA VAL A 500 16.96 -16.12 34.14
C VAL A 500 15.63 -16.31 33.41
N PHE A 501 15.56 -17.18 32.40
CA PHE A 501 14.34 -17.48 31.66
C PHE A 501 13.17 -17.92 32.57
N MET A 502 13.43 -18.65 33.66
CA MET A 502 12.40 -19.11 34.60
C MET A 502 11.77 -17.98 35.43
N PHE A 503 12.41 -16.81 35.47
CA PHE A 503 11.98 -15.64 36.23
C PHE A 503 11.44 -14.53 35.32
N TRP A 504 11.10 -14.84 34.07
CA TRP A 504 10.60 -13.84 33.13
C TRP A 504 9.34 -13.13 33.64
N ASP A 505 8.44 -13.88 34.29
CA ASP A 505 7.24 -13.33 34.92
C ASP A 505 7.55 -12.28 35.99
N SER A 506 8.71 -12.34 36.61
CA SER A 506 9.17 -11.40 37.64
C SER A 506 9.79 -10.12 37.05
N LEU A 507 9.95 -10.03 35.72
CA LEU A 507 10.45 -8.85 35.01
C LEU A 507 9.35 -7.81 34.73
N GLY A 508 8.39 -7.65 35.63
CA GLY A 508 7.31 -6.66 35.54
C GLY A 508 7.23 -5.76 36.77
N PRO A 509 6.23 -4.85 36.83
CA PRO A 509 5.96 -4.01 38.00
C PRO A 509 5.76 -4.86 39.25
N LYS A 510 6.66 -4.72 40.24
CA LYS A 510 6.70 -5.57 41.45
C LYS A 510 5.47 -5.41 42.34
N GLU A 511 4.85 -4.25 42.28
CA GLU A 511 3.67 -3.87 43.04
C GLU A 511 2.35 -4.39 42.44
N ALA A 512 2.37 -4.81 41.17
CA ALA A 512 1.18 -5.29 40.47
C ALA A 512 0.95 -6.79 40.71
N GLU A 513 -0.32 -7.21 40.71
CA GLU A 513 -0.67 -8.62 40.71
C GLU A 513 -0.07 -9.33 39.49
N HIS A 514 0.50 -10.52 39.71
CA HIS A 514 1.23 -11.27 38.69
C HIS A 514 2.25 -10.44 37.92
N HIS A 515 2.86 -9.43 38.55
CA HIS A 515 3.79 -8.51 37.90
C HIS A 515 3.22 -7.85 36.64
N GLY A 516 1.91 -7.56 36.64
CA GLY A 516 1.20 -6.88 35.55
C GLY A 516 0.68 -7.79 34.43
N PHE A 517 0.92 -9.11 34.51
CA PHE A 517 0.37 -10.08 33.57
C PHE A 517 -1.10 -10.41 33.89
N ALA A 518 -1.92 -10.45 32.84
CA ALA A 518 -3.35 -10.76 32.94
C ALA A 518 -3.64 -12.27 32.95
N LEU A 519 -2.76 -13.08 32.35
CA LEU A 519 -2.91 -14.54 32.25
C LEU A 519 -4.23 -14.97 31.57
N THR A 520 -4.67 -14.17 30.60
CA THR A 520 -5.86 -14.39 29.77
C THR A 520 -5.70 -13.65 28.44
N TYR A 521 -6.35 -14.15 27.39
CA TYR A 521 -6.46 -13.45 26.10
C TYR A 521 -7.71 -12.58 26.02
N THR A 522 -8.68 -12.78 26.93
CA THR A 522 -9.96 -12.08 26.90
C THR A 522 -10.26 -11.37 28.21
N ASP A 523 -11.00 -10.27 28.14
CA ASP A 523 -11.54 -9.56 29.29
C ASP A 523 -12.82 -10.25 29.84
N GLU A 524 -13.45 -9.62 30.84
CA GLU A 524 -14.68 -10.14 31.47
C GLU A 524 -15.88 -10.23 30.53
N SER A 525 -15.88 -9.47 29.42
CA SER A 525 -16.93 -9.48 28.39
C SER A 525 -16.69 -10.56 27.33
N GLY A 526 -15.51 -11.20 27.34
CA GLY A 526 -15.07 -12.14 26.31
C GLY A 526 -14.44 -11.47 25.10
N ASP A 527 -14.18 -10.17 25.16
CA ASP A 527 -13.48 -9.42 24.12
C ASP A 527 -11.96 -9.54 24.31
N THR A 528 -11.17 -9.23 23.28
CA THR A 528 -9.70 -9.32 23.37
C THR A 528 -9.16 -8.37 24.44
N PHE A 529 -8.27 -8.88 25.29
CA PHE A 529 -7.65 -8.10 26.36
C PHE A 529 -6.96 -6.84 25.81
N SER A 530 -7.34 -5.67 26.33
CA SER A 530 -6.91 -4.36 25.80
C SER A 530 -6.49 -3.36 26.88
N ASP A 531 -6.19 -3.80 28.11
CA ASP A 531 -5.76 -2.91 29.19
C ASP A 531 -4.33 -2.40 28.95
N LEU A 532 -4.19 -1.07 28.94
CA LEU A 532 -2.97 -0.36 28.60
C LEU A 532 -2.06 -0.04 29.80
N ASP A 533 -2.44 -0.38 31.03
CA ASP A 533 -1.59 -0.15 32.20
C ASP A 533 -0.19 -0.75 32.02
N TYR A 534 0.84 0.01 32.43
CA TYR A 534 2.27 -0.34 32.29
C TYR A 534 2.76 -0.55 30.85
N THR A 535 1.99 -0.17 29.82
CA THR A 535 2.38 -0.32 28.41
C THR A 535 2.97 0.97 27.82
N SER A 536 3.66 0.86 26.68
CA SER A 536 4.18 2.02 25.94
C SER A 536 3.08 2.90 25.32
N PHE A 537 1.86 2.36 25.19
CA PHE A 537 0.69 3.05 24.67
C PHE A 537 -0.15 3.73 25.75
N HIS A 538 0.22 3.60 27.04
CA HIS A 538 -0.45 4.30 28.12
C HIS A 538 -0.26 5.83 27.98
N GLU A 539 -1.30 6.62 28.27
CA GLU A 539 -1.28 8.10 28.09
C GLU A 539 -0.13 8.78 28.86
N LYS A 540 0.32 8.17 29.97
CA LYS A 540 1.41 8.68 30.83
C LYS A 540 2.78 8.08 30.54
N ALA A 541 2.90 7.19 29.56
CA ALA A 541 4.15 6.46 29.28
C ALA A 541 5.35 7.41 29.09
N GLN A 542 5.16 8.50 28.35
CA GLN A 542 6.22 9.49 28.10
C GLN A 542 6.61 10.30 29.35
N ALA A 543 5.65 10.59 30.23
CA ALA A 543 5.90 11.32 31.47
C ALA A 543 6.56 10.45 32.55
N HIS A 544 6.33 9.14 32.50
CA HIS A 544 6.81 8.15 33.45
C HIS A 544 7.44 6.95 32.72
N PRO A 545 8.56 7.13 32.01
CA PRO A 545 9.15 6.06 31.20
C PRO A 545 9.58 4.83 32.01
N ASP A 546 9.89 5.00 33.29
CA ASP A 546 10.25 3.91 34.21
C ASP A 546 9.05 3.05 34.65
N SER A 547 7.81 3.50 34.41
CA SER A 547 6.59 2.71 34.69
C SER A 547 6.14 1.88 33.49
N VAL A 548 6.85 1.95 32.36
CA VAL A 548 6.54 1.16 31.16
C VAL A 548 7.33 -0.15 31.21
N TRP A 549 6.61 -1.27 31.20
CA TRP A 549 7.15 -2.63 31.32
C TRP A 549 6.75 -3.56 30.16
N PHE A 550 5.72 -3.19 29.42
CA PHE A 550 5.16 -3.97 28.30
C PHE A 550 5.08 -3.11 27.05
N VAL A 551 5.16 -3.73 25.88
CA VAL A 551 5.03 -2.96 24.63
C VAL A 551 3.59 -2.47 24.49
N ASP A 552 2.64 -3.40 24.53
CA ASP A 552 1.21 -3.16 24.35
C ASP A 552 0.38 -4.03 25.33
N ALA A 553 -0.95 -3.90 25.28
CA ALA A 553 -1.86 -4.70 26.10
C ALA A 553 -1.68 -6.21 25.82
N TYR A 554 -1.43 -6.57 24.56
CA TYR A 554 -1.28 -7.97 24.17
C TYR A 554 -0.07 -8.64 24.85
N SER A 555 1.03 -7.91 24.99
CA SER A 555 2.24 -8.34 25.71
C SER A 555 1.97 -8.71 27.18
N ARG A 556 0.88 -8.21 27.76
CA ARG A 556 0.49 -8.50 29.15
C ARG A 556 -0.32 -9.78 29.29
N THR A 557 -0.75 -10.42 28.21
CA THR A 557 -1.56 -11.63 28.29
C THR A 557 -0.77 -12.78 28.94
N TRP A 558 0.40 -13.11 28.39
CA TRP A 558 1.27 -14.16 28.92
C TRP A 558 2.76 -13.80 28.80
N PRO A 559 3.64 -14.35 29.68
CA PRO A 559 5.09 -14.18 29.55
C PRO A 559 5.66 -14.54 28.18
N LEU A 560 5.10 -15.57 27.52
CA LEU A 560 5.50 -15.95 26.16
C LEU A 560 5.11 -14.89 25.11
N GLU A 561 3.95 -14.25 25.28
CA GLU A 561 3.49 -13.19 24.39
C GLU A 561 4.29 -11.90 24.57
N ASP A 562 4.73 -11.59 25.79
CA ASP A 562 5.67 -10.49 26.06
C ASP A 562 7.00 -10.70 25.31
N ARG A 563 7.56 -11.92 25.34
CA ARG A 563 8.79 -12.25 24.60
C ARG A 563 8.59 -12.19 23.09
N ALA A 564 7.49 -12.73 22.58
CA ALA A 564 7.17 -12.69 21.17
C ALA A 564 6.96 -11.25 20.66
N ARG A 565 6.22 -10.42 21.39
CA ARG A 565 6.06 -9.00 21.03
C ARG A 565 7.37 -8.23 21.14
N LEU A 566 8.20 -8.48 22.15
CA LEU A 566 9.53 -7.87 22.23
C LEU A 566 10.41 -8.28 21.04
N PHE A 567 10.49 -9.56 20.73
CA PHE A 567 11.27 -10.07 19.60
C PHE A 567 10.81 -9.49 18.27
N GLU A 568 9.49 -9.40 18.05
CA GLU A 568 8.88 -8.74 16.90
C GLU A 568 9.42 -7.32 16.74
N HIS A 569 9.38 -6.49 17.80
CA HIS A 569 9.91 -5.13 17.76
C HIS A 569 11.43 -5.05 17.70
N MET A 570 12.16 -6.07 18.15
CA MET A 570 13.61 -6.14 17.95
C MET A 570 13.95 -6.41 16.47
N MET A 571 13.06 -7.08 15.74
CA MET A 571 13.22 -7.41 14.31
C MET A 571 12.65 -6.36 13.36
N THR A 572 11.58 -5.65 13.75
CA THR A 572 10.94 -4.59 12.95
C THR A 572 11.27 -3.21 13.52
N LYS A 573 11.63 -2.25 12.66
CA LYS A 573 11.66 -0.85 13.09
C LYS A 573 10.21 -0.37 13.19
N SER A 574 9.79 0.01 14.41
CA SER A 574 8.49 0.61 14.62
C SER A 574 8.39 1.93 13.83
N PRO A 575 7.32 2.17 13.06
CA PRO A 575 7.04 3.50 12.49
C PRO A 575 6.56 4.50 13.56
N TYR A 576 6.24 4.02 14.77
CA TYR A 576 5.84 4.82 15.92
C TYR A 576 7.03 5.03 16.88
N THR A 577 6.74 5.46 18.11
CA THR A 577 7.74 5.53 19.18
C THR A 577 8.47 4.19 19.32
N ASP A 578 9.80 4.24 19.24
CA ASP A 578 10.65 3.08 19.49
C ASP A 578 10.45 2.59 20.94
N PRO A 579 9.95 1.35 21.15
CA PRO A 579 9.70 0.83 22.50
C PRO A 579 10.98 0.71 23.33
N PHE A 580 12.16 0.64 22.70
CA PHE A 580 13.43 0.57 23.41
C PHE A 580 13.96 1.93 23.88
N THR A 581 13.17 3.01 23.70
CA THR A 581 13.37 4.27 24.44
C THR A 581 13.04 4.12 25.92
N PHE A 582 12.13 3.21 26.28
CA PHE A 582 11.73 2.92 27.66
C PHE A 582 12.76 2.00 28.36
N PRO A 583 13.25 2.34 29.57
CA PRO A 583 14.34 1.61 30.22
C PRO A 583 14.05 0.12 30.49
N ASN A 584 12.85 -0.24 30.97
CA ASN A 584 12.56 -1.64 31.29
C ASN A 584 12.39 -2.49 30.02
N LEU A 585 11.76 -1.95 28.96
CA LEU A 585 11.66 -2.64 27.67
C LEU A 585 13.02 -2.85 27.03
N ARG A 586 13.90 -1.84 27.07
CA ARG A 586 15.29 -1.99 26.62
C ARG A 586 16.02 -3.09 27.39
N LYS A 587 15.88 -3.12 28.72
CA LYS A 587 16.50 -4.15 29.58
C LYS A 587 15.95 -5.54 29.25
N LYS A 588 14.64 -5.70 29.09
CA LYS A 588 14.02 -6.98 28.67
C LYS A 588 14.54 -7.44 27.31
N ALA A 589 14.66 -6.55 26.33
CA ALA A 589 15.21 -6.88 25.02
C ALA A 589 16.68 -7.35 25.10
N GLN A 590 17.50 -6.72 25.94
CA GLN A 590 18.87 -7.16 26.21
C GLN A 590 18.92 -8.53 26.89
N ILE A 591 18.01 -8.79 27.84
CA ILE A 591 17.88 -10.10 28.49
C ILE A 591 17.49 -11.16 27.45
N LEU A 592 16.49 -10.89 26.61
CA LEU A 592 16.05 -11.82 25.56
C LEU A 592 17.18 -12.14 24.58
N ALA A 593 17.91 -11.13 24.09
CA ALA A 593 19.06 -11.34 23.21
C ALA A 593 20.15 -12.19 23.88
N ALA A 594 20.44 -11.95 25.16
CA ALA A 594 21.41 -12.73 25.93
C ALA A 594 20.96 -14.17 26.15
N LEU A 595 19.68 -14.40 26.47
CA LEU A 595 19.09 -15.73 26.60
C LEU A 595 19.17 -16.52 25.28
N LEU A 596 18.89 -15.87 24.15
CA LEU A 596 19.04 -16.48 22.83
C LEU A 596 20.51 -16.90 22.59
N ARG A 597 21.49 -16.02 22.85
CA ARG A 597 22.93 -16.37 22.72
C ARG A 597 23.36 -17.52 23.64
N GLN A 598 22.78 -17.61 24.83
CA GLN A 598 23.03 -18.71 25.75
C GLN A 598 22.50 -20.04 25.18
N ALA A 599 21.28 -20.03 24.64
CA ALA A 599 20.56 -21.22 24.20
C ALA A 599 20.96 -21.78 22.83
N PHE A 600 21.37 -20.91 21.90
CA PHE A 600 21.63 -21.26 20.50
C PHE A 600 23.13 -21.14 20.13
N PRO A 601 23.83 -22.26 19.91
CA PRO A 601 25.23 -22.26 19.50
C PRO A 601 25.51 -21.49 18.19
N SER A 602 24.59 -21.53 17.22
CA SER A 602 24.69 -20.78 15.96
C SER A 602 24.90 -19.28 16.18
N LEU A 603 24.30 -18.71 17.23
CA LEU A 603 24.44 -17.28 17.55
C LEU A 603 25.83 -16.89 18.06
N ARG A 604 26.60 -17.84 18.60
CA ARG A 604 27.97 -17.58 19.08
C ARG A 604 28.95 -17.35 17.94
N GLN A 605 28.56 -17.73 16.71
CA GLN A 605 29.40 -17.63 15.52
C GLN A 605 29.18 -16.33 14.74
N VAL A 606 28.19 -15.52 15.15
CA VAL A 606 27.86 -14.24 14.50
C VAL A 606 28.09 -13.07 15.45
N ASP A 607 28.72 -12.02 14.93
CA ASP A 607 28.99 -10.79 15.68
C ASP A 607 27.69 -10.03 16.02
N THR A 608 26.72 -10.08 15.11
CA THR A 608 25.43 -9.39 15.24
C THR A 608 24.32 -10.25 14.66
N ALA A 609 23.33 -10.61 15.46
CA ALA A 609 22.09 -11.18 14.97
C ALA A 609 21.12 -10.05 14.52
N PRO A 610 20.16 -10.32 13.62
CA PRO A 610 19.26 -9.28 13.09
C PRO A 610 18.54 -8.46 14.19
N TRP A 611 18.05 -9.13 15.23
CA TRP A 611 17.34 -8.52 16.37
C TRP A 611 18.24 -7.72 17.33
N GLU A 612 19.57 -7.79 17.19
CA GLU A 612 20.51 -7.03 18.03
C GLU A 612 20.84 -5.66 17.44
N THR A 613 20.34 -5.35 16.25
CA THR A 613 20.66 -4.10 15.54
C THR A 613 19.96 -2.88 16.14
N GLN A 614 18.88 -3.08 16.90
CA GLN A 614 18.07 -2.02 17.51
C GLN A 614 18.38 -1.78 18.99
N ILE A 615 19.25 -2.60 19.60
CA ILE A 615 19.55 -2.53 21.03
C ILE A 615 21.05 -2.44 21.28
N GLU A 616 21.44 -1.89 22.44
CA GLU A 616 22.83 -1.92 22.88
C GLU A 616 23.22 -3.35 23.21
N LYS A 617 24.28 -3.84 22.53
CA LYS A 617 24.78 -5.19 22.70
C LYS A 617 25.41 -5.40 24.08
N THR A 618 25.08 -6.54 24.64
CA THR A 618 25.74 -7.06 25.83
C THR A 618 27.03 -7.77 25.43
N ALA A 619 28.18 -7.14 25.68
CA ALA A 619 29.49 -7.67 25.27
C ALA A 619 29.84 -9.03 25.93
N ASP A 620 29.40 -9.23 27.17
CA ASP A 620 29.50 -10.50 27.90
C ASP A 620 28.11 -10.90 28.39
N TYR A 621 27.41 -11.69 27.56
CA TYR A 621 26.02 -12.08 27.84
C TYR A 621 25.92 -12.98 29.08
N GLU A 622 26.95 -13.77 29.41
CA GLU A 622 26.95 -14.67 30.57
C GLU A 622 27.06 -13.89 31.86
N ALA A 623 28.01 -12.95 31.94
CA ALA A 623 28.15 -12.08 33.11
C ALA A 623 26.90 -11.22 33.32
N PHE A 624 26.30 -10.73 32.24
CA PHE A 624 25.06 -9.96 32.30
C PHE A 624 23.89 -10.79 32.83
N LEU A 625 23.62 -11.98 32.27
CA LEU A 625 22.56 -12.86 32.78
C LEU A 625 22.80 -13.26 34.24
N ALA A 626 24.05 -13.51 34.63
CA ALA A 626 24.39 -13.79 36.02
C ALA A 626 24.03 -12.62 36.96
N SER A 627 24.27 -11.37 36.53
CA SER A 627 23.90 -10.18 37.30
C SER A 627 22.39 -9.97 37.40
N VAL A 628 21.65 -10.25 36.32
CA VAL A 628 20.18 -10.17 36.30
C VAL A 628 19.58 -11.23 37.21
N TYR A 629 20.11 -12.45 37.21
CA TYR A 629 19.68 -13.50 38.13
C TYR A 629 19.87 -13.09 39.59
N ASP A 630 21.02 -12.50 39.93
CA ASP A 630 21.29 -12.06 41.30
C ASP A 630 20.35 -10.91 41.73
N GLU A 631 19.95 -10.05 40.80
CA GLU A 631 18.93 -9.01 41.03
C GLU A 631 17.53 -9.59 41.27
N LEU A 632 17.15 -10.61 40.51
CA LEU A 632 15.83 -11.25 40.60
C LEU A 632 15.68 -12.15 41.82
N THR A 633 16.80 -12.69 42.32
CA THR A 633 16.82 -13.58 43.49
C THR A 633 17.23 -12.87 44.78
N ALA A 634 17.55 -11.58 44.71
CA ALA A 634 17.80 -10.77 45.89
C ALA A 634 16.55 -10.71 46.80
N PRO A 635 16.72 -10.85 48.12
CA PRO A 635 15.62 -10.96 49.08
C PRO A 635 14.78 -9.69 49.25
#